data_AF-A0A1E7FC14-F1
#
_entry.id   AF-A0A1E7FC14-F1
#
_cell.length_a   1.000
_cell.length_b   1.000
_cell.length_c   1.000
_cell.angle_alpha   90.00
_cell.angle_beta   90.00
_cell.angle_gamma   90.00
#
_symmetry.space_group_name_H-M   'P 1'
#
loop_
_entity.id
_entity.type
_entity.pdbx_description
1 polymer ?
#
loop_
_entity_poly.entity_id
_entity_poly.type
_entity_poly.pdbx_seq_one_letter_code
_entity_poly.pdbx_strand_id
1 'polypeptide(L)'
;MSSPTAKQSPTFQLFSSSRLVVAALILLLYNSLLTPTSTSTYFITAFTHPSKLSSSSSSCKIRCRIRKSLSSCSSDLDSTFVIDNDQDKIVVVVGLLDKDDTEYINYLVEERSQARWQGNYTGADVLRHQITNFTGIPSGYEIFLQDFPRSVGGNSKWSLVRTMTGNDDGRQNYDEQYLAGPTVLQLAHAAMGFVIEENQQKVEINNTKQQHQQQLNRNESLEALVQQAKNRLEKIEQEMITQSTDDDDDNDNDLYIGFGRSTKKTMIQYELGGRKAADAAFWFALSGIKDKDLFHRLAEIAKCELNRFGQRPSCRSKDVHQILERFAAAGLKSHEGLEAVAQKCLLQKQQQQQQQQDDDDGLSKIDNDINEVNHRDSAADTDSNSSNSNSNSNSNQIKQHQHQLEHNYLNLHSDRSLLLLWKFSTKQKKQRAFLHSAQKHWEQYQETTTATTQKIESISSNKYEDEIQTLSSVSPIKVGSNETNVAMSSYDWNGIFEDASRPLVIDVGCGMGVSLLGLASASDQSGIESSRLMLGENNNGDDQIEFLKWSDCNFVGVDLGALGIGYGRGVAHRWNLHGHLHYAVDAAEDFFRHLHSYPGEIRCCMVQFPTPFRLQTNKDGGNTQLPTSKYNGFMVTEKLLELIHSNLHPKRGKLLLQSNCEDVAVWMRNLACQKAGFAAINDIDIDDNDIDVVSSYTDKESDFVSSQQRIPQRTVDYVAMGGERAEGGGWFQREILHSEGATETEVACAINGTPVHRCLLKVQNK
;
A
#
# COMPACT_ATOMS: atom_id res chain seq x y z
N MET A 1 -22.90 13.02 -61.44
CA MET A 1 -23.23 11.88 -62.33
C MET A 1 -21.95 11.34 -62.91
N SER A 2 -21.39 10.34 -62.25
CA SER A 2 -20.35 9.44 -62.76
C SER A 2 -20.21 8.32 -61.73
N SER A 3 -20.50 7.09 -62.19
CA SER A 3 -20.67 5.86 -61.44
C SER A 3 -19.34 5.29 -60.88
N PRO A 4 -19.36 4.56 -59.75
CA PRO A 4 -18.17 3.93 -59.19
C PRO A 4 -17.99 2.48 -59.69
N THR A 5 -16.73 2.14 -59.95
CA THR A 5 -16.26 0.79 -60.30
C THR A 5 -15.98 -0.04 -59.03
N ALA A 6 -16.57 -1.23 -58.97
CA ALA A 6 -16.34 -2.23 -57.94
C ALA A 6 -14.96 -2.90 -58.12
N LYS A 7 -14.21 -3.08 -57.02
CA LYS A 7 -13.02 -3.93 -56.95
C LYS A 7 -13.24 -5.10 -56.00
N GLN A 8 -12.84 -6.26 -56.49
CA GLN A 8 -12.98 -7.61 -55.95
C GLN A 8 -12.06 -7.84 -54.73
N SER A 9 -12.53 -8.67 -53.80
CA SER A 9 -11.77 -9.27 -52.70
C SER A 9 -11.06 -10.55 -53.16
N PRO A 10 -9.83 -10.85 -52.68
CA PRO A 10 -9.23 -12.16 -52.85
C PRO A 10 -9.40 -13.05 -51.60
N THR A 11 -9.77 -14.30 -51.86
CA THR A 11 -9.86 -15.41 -50.92
C THR A 11 -8.46 -15.99 -50.66
N PHE A 12 -8.05 -16.11 -49.40
CA PHE A 12 -6.78 -16.75 -49.01
C PHE A 12 -6.99 -18.24 -48.71
N GLN A 13 -6.16 -19.09 -49.32
CA GLN A 13 -6.05 -20.53 -49.08
C GLN A 13 -5.07 -20.80 -47.92
N LEU A 14 -5.48 -21.68 -47.00
CA LEU A 14 -4.66 -22.25 -45.92
C LEU A 14 -3.80 -23.41 -46.45
N PHE A 15 -2.48 -23.33 -46.27
CA PHE A 15 -1.57 -24.46 -46.37
C PHE A 15 -1.28 -25.02 -44.97
N SER A 16 -1.58 -26.30 -44.77
CA SER A 16 -1.19 -27.08 -43.58
C SER A 16 0.00 -27.96 -43.92
N SER A 17 1.14 -27.75 -43.28
CA SER A 17 2.22 -28.75 -43.24
C SER A 17 3.27 -28.34 -42.22
N SER A 18 3.35 -29.07 -41.09
CA SER A 18 4.59 -29.38 -40.35
C SER A 18 4.29 -30.27 -39.14
N ARG A 19 4.32 -31.59 -39.36
CA ARG A 19 4.53 -32.60 -38.31
C ARG A 19 5.78 -33.40 -38.70
N LEU A 20 6.97 -32.87 -38.47
CA LEU A 20 8.24 -33.61 -38.66
C LEU A 20 9.47 -32.86 -38.10
N VAL A 21 9.48 -32.52 -36.80
CA VAL A 21 10.71 -32.07 -36.11
C VAL A 21 10.91 -32.70 -34.71
N VAL A 22 9.92 -33.44 -34.18
CA VAL A 22 9.97 -33.93 -32.78
C VAL A 22 10.90 -35.15 -32.57
N ALA A 23 11.49 -35.72 -33.62
CA ALA A 23 12.34 -36.91 -33.49
C ALA A 23 13.85 -36.64 -33.31
N ALA A 24 14.32 -35.40 -33.46
CA ALA A 24 15.75 -35.08 -33.43
C ALA A 24 16.29 -34.57 -32.07
N LEU A 25 15.39 -34.17 -31.15
CA LEU A 25 15.78 -33.53 -29.88
C LEU A 25 16.00 -34.50 -28.71
N ILE A 26 15.63 -35.77 -28.85
CA ILE A 26 15.72 -36.77 -27.77
C ILE A 26 17.12 -37.42 -27.68
N LEU A 27 17.97 -37.27 -28.71
CA LEU A 27 19.31 -37.89 -28.74
C LEU A 27 20.46 -36.98 -28.28
N LEU A 28 20.22 -35.69 -28.03
CA LEU A 28 21.26 -34.73 -27.61
C LEU A 28 21.33 -34.49 -26.09
N LEU A 29 20.35 -34.96 -25.31
CA LEU A 29 20.30 -34.73 -23.86
C LEU A 29 20.97 -35.81 -23.00
N TYR A 30 21.62 -36.82 -23.61
CA TYR A 30 22.12 -37.98 -22.85
C TYR A 30 23.64 -38.03 -22.63
N ASN A 31 24.42 -36.99 -22.98
CA ASN A 31 25.89 -37.11 -23.00
C ASN A 31 26.73 -36.03 -22.27
N SER A 32 26.17 -35.30 -21.31
CA SER A 32 26.93 -34.24 -20.61
C SER A 32 26.76 -34.27 -19.08
N LEU A 33 27.20 -35.36 -18.43
CA LEU A 33 27.39 -35.41 -16.98
C LEU A 33 28.63 -36.25 -16.64
N LEU A 34 29.82 -35.63 -16.69
CA LEU A 34 31.00 -36.05 -15.92
C LEU A 34 31.80 -34.80 -15.48
N THR A 35 32.15 -34.81 -14.19
CA THR A 35 32.77 -33.82 -13.27
C THR A 35 34.22 -33.39 -13.64
N PRO A 36 35.05 -32.61 -12.85
CA PRO A 36 34.88 -32.09 -11.47
C PRO A 36 35.52 -30.71 -11.07
N THR A 37 35.19 -30.29 -9.82
CA THR A 37 35.99 -29.58 -8.76
C THR A 37 36.46 -28.12 -8.89
N SER A 38 36.08 -27.30 -7.89
CA SER A 38 37.04 -26.74 -6.92
C SER A 38 36.37 -26.20 -5.63
N THR A 39 37.05 -26.47 -4.52
CA THR A 39 36.79 -26.23 -3.09
C THR A 39 36.85 -24.76 -2.63
N SER A 40 36.06 -24.40 -1.62
CA SER A 40 36.56 -23.56 -0.51
C SER A 40 35.78 -23.82 0.79
N THR A 41 36.55 -23.87 1.88
CA THR A 41 36.25 -24.41 3.21
C THR A 41 36.20 -23.24 4.19
N TYR A 42 35.22 -23.12 5.10
CA TYR A 42 35.44 -22.54 6.45
C TYR A 42 34.37 -22.98 7.47
N PHE A 43 34.85 -23.72 8.47
CA PHE A 43 34.50 -23.82 9.90
C PHE A 43 33.03 -23.94 10.38
N ILE A 44 32.70 -25.15 10.88
CA ILE A 44 31.61 -25.43 11.82
C ILE A 44 32.23 -25.81 13.16
N THR A 45 31.82 -25.12 14.23
CA THR A 45 32.09 -25.47 15.63
C THR A 45 31.03 -26.47 16.11
N ALA A 46 31.50 -27.63 16.59
CA ALA A 46 30.69 -28.70 17.16
C ALA A 46 30.52 -28.55 18.68
N PHE A 47 29.35 -28.90 19.23
CA PHE A 47 29.23 -29.48 20.58
C PHE A 47 27.99 -30.41 20.70
N THR A 48 28.31 -31.71 20.74
CA THR A 48 27.74 -32.85 21.50
C THR A 48 26.24 -33.01 21.77
N HIS A 49 25.72 -34.15 21.28
CA HIS A 49 24.59 -34.93 21.81
C HIS A 49 24.74 -35.30 23.30
N PRO A 50 23.63 -35.69 23.96
CA PRO A 50 23.52 -37.10 24.32
C PRO A 50 22.13 -37.75 24.10
N SER A 51 22.22 -38.96 23.56
CA SER A 51 21.46 -40.19 23.85
C SER A 51 19.92 -40.21 23.95
N LYS A 52 19.37 -40.96 22.99
CA LYS A 52 18.14 -41.75 23.01
C LYS A 52 17.93 -42.55 24.31
N LEU A 53 16.70 -42.55 24.81
CA LEU A 53 16.13 -43.66 25.57
C LEU A 53 14.69 -43.90 25.11
N SER A 54 14.47 -45.12 24.65
CA SER A 54 13.22 -45.69 24.19
C SER A 54 12.30 -46.03 25.37
N SER A 55 11.02 -45.70 25.27
CA SER A 55 9.98 -46.51 25.89
C SER A 55 8.66 -46.41 25.13
N SER A 56 8.20 -47.59 24.75
CA SER A 56 6.93 -47.93 24.13
C SER A 56 5.80 -47.97 25.15
N SER A 57 4.65 -47.35 24.86
CA SER A 57 3.28 -47.83 25.18
C SER A 57 2.32 -46.85 24.48
N SER A 58 1.46 -47.24 23.54
CA SER A 58 0.35 -48.20 23.59
C SER A 58 -0.65 -47.91 24.71
N SER A 59 -1.57 -46.96 24.49
CA SER A 59 -2.91 -47.09 25.06
C SER A 59 -3.97 -46.38 24.22
N CYS A 60 -5.04 -47.12 24.03
CA CYS A 60 -6.18 -46.91 23.17
C CYS A 60 -7.22 -45.96 23.79
N LYS A 61 -8.06 -45.40 22.92
CA LYS A 61 -9.22 -44.55 23.17
C LYS A 61 -10.25 -45.21 24.09
N ILE A 62 -10.76 -44.49 25.10
CA ILE A 62 -12.17 -44.59 25.54
C ILE A 62 -12.64 -43.19 26.00
N ARG A 63 -13.43 -42.49 25.17
CA ARG A 63 -14.37 -41.45 25.61
C ARG A 63 -15.75 -42.09 25.59
N CYS A 64 -16.38 -42.25 26.75
CA CYS A 64 -17.76 -42.70 26.86
C CYS A 64 -18.66 -41.61 27.41
N ARG A 65 -19.81 -41.50 26.75
CA ARG A 65 -20.99 -40.67 27.02
C ARG A 65 -21.45 -40.77 28.48
N ILE A 66 -21.88 -39.65 29.06
CA ILE A 66 -22.98 -39.62 30.03
C ILE A 66 -23.97 -38.54 29.60
N ARG A 67 -25.19 -38.98 29.25
CA ARG A 67 -26.39 -38.17 29.07
C ARG A 67 -27.43 -38.77 30.01
N LYS A 68 -28.23 -37.90 30.65
CA LYS A 68 -29.43 -38.14 31.49
C LYS A 68 -29.20 -38.31 33.01
N SER A 69 -29.47 -37.23 33.73
CA SER A 69 -30.42 -37.21 34.85
C SER A 69 -30.76 -35.76 35.17
N LEU A 70 -32.05 -35.40 35.05
CA LEU A 70 -32.82 -34.47 35.90
C LEU A 70 -34.02 -33.95 35.11
N SER A 71 -35.15 -34.62 35.33
CA SER A 71 -36.49 -34.06 35.16
C SER A 71 -37.04 -33.72 36.54
N SER A 72 -37.86 -32.67 36.59
CA SER A 72 -38.73 -32.17 37.68
C SER A 72 -38.10 -31.27 38.74
N CYS A 73 -38.22 -29.95 38.56
CA CYS A 73 -39.02 -29.07 39.41
C CYS A 73 -39.03 -27.60 38.92
N SER A 74 -40.23 -27.01 38.97
CA SER A 74 -40.57 -25.58 39.02
C SER A 74 -40.28 -24.66 37.82
N SER A 75 -41.36 -24.21 37.20
CA SER A 75 -41.48 -23.00 36.41
C SER A 75 -41.34 -21.77 37.31
N ASP A 76 -40.28 -20.99 37.11
CA ASP A 76 -40.22 -19.52 37.17
C ASP A 76 -38.75 -19.09 37.17
N LEU A 77 -38.44 -18.03 36.39
CA LEU A 77 -37.12 -17.46 36.03
C LEU A 77 -36.57 -17.93 34.67
N ASP A 78 -37.07 -17.28 33.61
CA ASP A 78 -36.38 -17.18 32.33
C ASP A 78 -35.25 -16.13 32.47
N SER A 79 -34.07 -16.59 32.87
CA SER A 79 -32.82 -15.86 32.70
C SER A 79 -31.88 -16.72 31.87
N THR A 80 -31.62 -16.27 30.65
CA THR A 80 -30.78 -16.96 29.67
C THR A 80 -29.32 -16.92 30.13
N PHE A 81 -28.86 -17.98 30.81
CA PHE A 81 -27.45 -18.18 31.11
C PHE A 81 -26.74 -18.78 29.90
N VAL A 82 -25.76 -18.06 29.35
CA VAL A 82 -24.73 -18.66 28.49
C VAL A 82 -23.52 -18.90 29.38
N ILE A 83 -23.33 -20.15 29.81
CA ILE A 83 -22.10 -20.59 30.47
C ILE A 83 -21.11 -20.93 29.34
N ASP A 84 -20.11 -20.06 29.17
CA ASP A 84 -18.89 -20.43 28.45
C ASP A 84 -17.83 -20.85 29.48
N ASN A 85 -17.13 -21.95 29.21
CA ASN A 85 -16.28 -22.66 30.18
C ASN A 85 -14.90 -22.02 30.40
N ASP A 86 -14.67 -20.80 29.89
CA ASP A 86 -13.48 -19.98 30.19
C ASP A 86 -13.85 -18.92 31.24
N GLN A 87 -14.07 -19.34 32.49
CA GLN A 87 -14.37 -18.43 33.59
C GLN A 87 -13.09 -17.84 34.19
N ASP A 88 -12.85 -16.56 33.93
CA ASP A 88 -12.33 -15.65 34.97
C ASP A 88 -12.49 -14.14 34.70
N LYS A 89 -13.44 -13.69 33.86
CA LYS A 89 -13.61 -12.24 33.59
C LYS A 89 -15.00 -11.68 33.41
N ILE A 90 -16.05 -12.47 33.56
CA ILE A 90 -17.40 -11.91 33.52
C ILE A 90 -17.83 -11.66 34.96
N VAL A 91 -17.55 -10.45 35.46
CA VAL A 91 -18.29 -9.92 36.60
C VAL A 91 -19.75 -9.92 36.15
N VAL A 92 -20.58 -10.67 36.86
CA VAL A 92 -22.02 -10.73 36.61
C VAL A 92 -22.54 -9.28 36.63
N VAL A 93 -22.93 -8.78 35.46
CA VAL A 93 -23.44 -7.41 35.24
C VAL A 93 -24.70 -7.13 36.09
N VAL A 94 -25.36 -8.20 36.55
CA VAL A 94 -26.55 -8.17 37.41
C VAL A 94 -26.18 -7.56 38.76
N GLY A 95 -26.43 -6.26 38.89
CA GLY A 95 -26.28 -5.49 40.13
C GLY A 95 -25.44 -4.21 40.02
N LEU A 96 -24.71 -4.00 38.91
CA LEU A 96 -23.92 -2.77 38.70
C LEU A 96 -24.68 -1.68 37.93
N LEU A 97 -25.55 -2.08 37.00
CA LEU A 97 -26.46 -1.18 36.30
C LEU A 97 -27.88 -1.45 36.77
N ASP A 98 -28.70 -0.40 36.78
CA ASP A 98 -30.13 -0.62 36.94
C ASP A 98 -30.71 -1.31 35.68
N LYS A 99 -31.95 -1.77 35.82
CA LYS A 99 -32.63 -2.50 34.76
C LYS A 99 -32.87 -1.61 33.53
N ASP A 100 -33.20 -0.35 33.75
CA ASP A 100 -33.58 0.59 32.69
C ASP A 100 -32.36 0.97 31.85
N ASP A 101 -31.21 1.21 32.48
CA ASP A 101 -29.91 1.44 31.87
C ASP A 101 -29.44 0.23 31.06
N THR A 102 -29.59 -0.97 31.61
CA THR A 102 -29.25 -2.22 30.92
C THR A 102 -30.11 -2.42 29.67
N GLU A 103 -31.42 -2.18 29.77
CA GLU A 103 -32.35 -2.24 28.63
C GLU A 103 -32.03 -1.17 27.58
N TYR A 104 -31.68 0.05 28.01
CA TYR A 104 -31.31 1.13 27.10
C TYR A 104 -30.01 0.84 26.34
N ILE A 105 -28.97 0.34 27.00
CA ILE A 105 -27.72 -0.06 26.33
C ILE A 105 -27.98 -1.20 25.35
N ASN A 106 -28.78 -2.20 25.74
CA ASN A 106 -29.18 -3.30 24.84
C ASN A 106 -29.88 -2.77 23.59
N TYR A 107 -30.82 -1.84 23.74
CA TYR A 107 -31.49 -1.17 22.63
C TYR A 107 -30.49 -0.46 21.70
N LEU A 108 -29.56 0.34 22.24
CA LEU A 108 -28.55 1.02 21.42
C LEU A 108 -27.64 0.04 20.67
N VAL A 109 -27.27 -1.08 21.30
CA VAL A 109 -26.42 -2.13 20.73
C VAL A 109 -27.15 -2.88 19.61
N GLU A 110 -28.46 -3.10 19.75
CA GLU A 110 -29.32 -3.69 18.73
C GLU A 110 -29.50 -2.74 17.53
N GLU A 111 -29.85 -1.48 17.77
CA GLU A 111 -29.96 -0.44 16.73
C GLU A 111 -28.65 -0.28 15.97
N ARG A 112 -27.52 -0.37 16.68
CA ARG A 112 -26.21 -0.31 16.06
C ARG A 112 -25.96 -1.52 15.15
N SER A 113 -26.37 -2.70 15.59
CA SER A 113 -26.27 -3.92 14.80
C SER A 113 -27.14 -3.85 13.54
N GLN A 114 -28.37 -3.34 13.66
CA GLN A 114 -29.27 -3.02 12.54
C GLN A 114 -28.64 -2.04 11.56
N ALA A 115 -28.07 -0.93 12.04
CA ALA A 115 -27.40 0.06 11.21
C ALA A 115 -26.22 -0.56 10.43
N ARG A 116 -25.39 -1.39 11.08
CA ARG A 116 -24.31 -2.15 10.42
C ARG A 116 -24.86 -3.13 9.38
N TRP A 117 -25.97 -3.80 9.68
CA TRP A 117 -26.61 -4.76 8.77
C TRP A 117 -27.11 -4.08 7.49
N GLN A 118 -27.74 -2.92 7.64
CA GLN A 118 -28.22 -2.07 6.54
C GLN A 118 -27.08 -1.36 5.78
N GLY A 119 -25.85 -1.42 6.29
CA GLY A 119 -24.69 -0.74 5.69
C GLY A 119 -24.60 0.76 6.06
N ASN A 120 -25.41 1.23 7.00
CA ASN A 120 -25.33 2.57 7.58
C ASN A 120 -24.23 2.65 8.65
N TYR A 121 -22.97 2.59 8.22
CA TYR A 121 -21.81 2.60 9.13
C TYR A 121 -21.66 3.90 9.91
N THR A 122 -22.02 5.04 9.32
CA THR A 122 -22.02 6.34 10.01
C THR A 122 -23.00 6.36 11.18
N GLY A 123 -24.23 5.87 10.99
CA GLY A 123 -25.19 5.71 12.08
C GLY A 123 -24.69 4.74 13.15
N ALA A 124 -24.05 3.65 12.75
CA ALA A 124 -23.45 2.70 13.68
C ALA A 124 -22.31 3.29 14.54
N ASP A 125 -21.51 4.21 13.99
CA ASP A 125 -20.44 4.90 14.72
C ASP A 125 -21.00 5.94 15.70
N VAL A 126 -22.07 6.65 15.33
CA VAL A 126 -22.80 7.54 16.26
C VAL A 126 -23.36 6.76 17.44
N LEU A 127 -24.01 5.62 17.17
CA LEU A 127 -24.54 4.74 18.22
C LEU A 127 -23.43 4.17 19.09
N ARG A 128 -22.27 3.82 18.51
CA ARG A 128 -21.10 3.38 19.29
C ARG A 128 -20.68 4.45 20.30
N HIS A 129 -20.61 5.71 19.88
CA HIS A 129 -20.22 6.82 20.74
C HIS A 129 -21.24 7.04 21.87
N GLN A 130 -22.54 6.93 21.57
CA GLN A 130 -23.60 6.99 22.57
C GLN A 130 -23.48 5.85 23.59
N ILE A 131 -23.20 4.63 23.14
CA ILE A 131 -22.97 3.47 24.02
C ILE A 131 -21.74 3.71 24.90
N THR A 132 -20.60 4.13 24.35
CA THR A 132 -19.36 4.29 25.12
C THR A 132 -19.40 5.45 26.10
N ASN A 133 -20.19 6.49 25.82
CA ASN A 133 -20.32 7.67 26.67
C ASN A 133 -21.57 7.64 27.56
N PHE A 134 -22.17 6.47 27.74
CA PHE A 134 -23.37 6.34 28.57
C PHE A 134 -23.07 6.74 30.02
N THR A 135 -23.81 7.71 30.56
CA THR A 135 -23.52 8.33 31.86
C THR A 135 -23.98 7.50 33.06
N GLY A 136 -24.81 6.47 32.85
CA GLY A 136 -25.29 5.57 33.92
C GLY A 136 -24.27 4.52 34.38
N ILE A 137 -23.08 4.49 33.77
CA ILE A 137 -22.04 3.51 34.15
C ILE A 137 -21.43 3.88 35.51
N PRO A 138 -21.34 2.94 36.48
CA PRO A 138 -20.65 3.17 37.74
C PRO A 138 -19.18 3.57 37.54
N SER A 139 -18.66 4.39 38.46
CA SER A 139 -17.25 4.78 38.43
C SER A 139 -16.32 3.55 38.48
N GLY A 140 -15.27 3.57 37.66
CA GLY A 140 -14.34 2.43 37.53
C GLY A 140 -14.84 1.30 36.64
N TYR A 141 -15.86 1.53 35.81
CA TYR A 141 -16.27 0.62 34.73
C TYR A 141 -16.40 1.35 33.40
N GLU A 142 -16.19 0.61 32.30
CA GLU A 142 -16.44 1.06 30.94
C GLU A 142 -17.24 0.01 30.16
N ILE A 143 -18.01 0.44 29.16
CA ILE A 143 -18.71 -0.48 28.26
C ILE A 143 -17.73 -0.93 27.16
N PHE A 144 -17.40 -2.22 27.17
CA PHE A 144 -16.69 -2.87 26.09
C PHE A 144 -17.67 -3.40 25.06
N LEU A 145 -17.59 -2.87 23.83
CA LEU A 145 -18.44 -3.27 22.71
C LEU A 145 -17.68 -4.23 21.77
N GLN A 146 -18.25 -5.41 21.55
CA GLN A 146 -17.72 -6.42 20.65
C GLN A 146 -18.60 -6.57 19.40
N ASP A 147 -17.99 -6.41 18.24
CA ASP A 147 -18.62 -6.58 16.95
C ASP A 147 -18.42 -7.99 16.39
N PHE A 148 -19.51 -8.64 15.98
CA PHE A 148 -19.44 -9.91 15.29
C PHE A 148 -19.49 -9.71 13.76
N PRO A 149 -18.70 -10.50 12.99
CA PRO A 149 -18.82 -10.54 11.53
C PRO A 149 -20.22 -10.98 11.07
N ARG A 150 -20.66 -10.52 9.88
CA ARG A 150 -21.94 -10.94 9.29
C ARG A 150 -22.06 -12.46 9.10
N SER A 151 -20.94 -13.13 8.86
CA SER A 151 -20.88 -14.59 8.72
C SER A 151 -21.27 -15.36 10.00
N VAL A 152 -21.27 -14.70 11.15
CA VAL A 152 -21.68 -15.26 12.45
C VAL A 152 -22.86 -14.49 13.06
N GLY A 153 -23.68 -13.86 12.20
CA GLY A 153 -24.90 -13.15 12.58
C GLY A 153 -24.79 -11.63 12.55
N GLY A 154 -23.60 -11.04 12.51
CA GLY A 154 -23.41 -9.58 12.35
C GLY A 154 -23.83 -8.72 13.54
N ASN A 155 -24.25 -9.34 14.64
CA ASN A 155 -24.70 -8.66 15.85
C ASN A 155 -23.53 -7.97 16.58
N SER A 156 -23.87 -7.14 17.55
CA SER A 156 -22.95 -6.54 18.50
C SER A 156 -23.31 -7.06 19.89
N LYS A 157 -22.31 -7.31 20.74
CA LYS A 157 -22.51 -7.57 22.17
C LYS A 157 -21.77 -6.52 22.95
N TRP A 158 -22.18 -6.30 24.19
CA TRP A 158 -21.48 -5.45 25.11
C TRP A 158 -21.27 -6.17 26.44
N SER A 159 -20.26 -5.73 27.17
CA SER A 159 -19.96 -6.18 28.52
C SER A 159 -19.40 -4.99 29.30
N LEU A 160 -19.73 -4.87 30.59
CA LEU A 160 -18.98 -3.98 31.47
C LEU A 160 -17.62 -4.58 31.78
N VAL A 161 -16.58 -3.79 31.57
CA VAL A 161 -15.23 -4.14 31.96
C VAL A 161 -14.84 -3.18 33.07
N ARG A 162 -14.34 -3.72 34.19
CA ARG A 162 -13.79 -2.90 35.25
C ARG A 162 -12.62 -2.12 34.67
N THR A 163 -12.76 -0.80 34.63
CA THR A 163 -11.65 0.09 34.34
C THR A 163 -10.71 0.00 35.54
N MET A 164 -9.44 -0.30 35.31
CA MET A 164 -8.43 -0.40 36.38
C MET A 164 -8.21 0.94 37.13
N THR A 165 -8.97 1.98 36.80
CA THR A 165 -8.92 3.34 37.33
C THR A 165 -9.71 3.51 38.65
N GLY A 166 -9.95 2.46 39.44
CA GLY A 166 -10.61 2.58 40.75
C GLY A 166 -9.67 3.13 41.84
N ASN A 167 -10.16 4.04 42.69
CA ASN A 167 -9.43 4.86 43.68
C ASN A 167 -8.65 4.14 44.80
N ASP A 168 -8.55 2.81 44.82
CA ASP A 168 -8.16 2.12 46.06
C ASP A 168 -6.64 2.08 46.34
N ASP A 169 -5.76 2.39 45.38
CA ASP A 169 -4.34 2.02 45.48
C ASP A 169 -3.33 3.18 45.31
N GLY A 170 -3.76 4.41 45.06
CA GLY A 170 -2.84 5.54 44.77
C GLY A 170 -2.08 5.44 43.44
N ARG A 171 -2.33 4.41 42.61
CA ARG A 171 -1.76 4.22 41.26
C ARG A 171 -2.49 4.98 40.15
N GLN A 172 -3.65 5.58 40.43
CA GLN A 172 -4.51 6.21 39.42
C GLN A 172 -3.90 7.39 38.66
N ASN A 173 -3.06 8.20 39.29
CA ASN A 173 -2.50 9.37 38.62
C ASN A 173 -1.56 8.99 37.47
N TYR A 174 -0.99 7.78 37.48
CA TYR A 174 -0.11 7.34 36.41
C TYR A 174 -0.91 6.98 35.16
N ASP A 175 -1.90 6.08 35.21
CA ASP A 175 -2.57 5.62 33.98
C ASP A 175 -3.36 6.74 33.27
N GLU A 176 -4.01 7.65 34.00
CA GLU A 176 -4.79 8.73 33.39
C GLU A 176 -3.88 9.78 32.72
N GLN A 177 -2.75 10.12 33.33
CA GLN A 177 -1.78 11.03 32.73
C GLN A 177 -1.04 10.40 31.54
N TYR A 178 -0.84 9.08 31.55
CA TYR A 178 -0.23 8.34 30.45
C TYR A 178 -1.20 8.07 29.31
N LEU A 179 -2.50 7.95 29.55
CA LEU A 179 -3.51 7.85 28.49
C LEU A 179 -3.98 9.22 27.99
N ALA A 180 -3.69 10.30 28.72
CA ALA A 180 -3.98 11.65 28.28
C ALA A 180 -3.19 12.05 27.03
N GLY A 181 -3.89 12.72 26.11
CA GLY A 181 -3.34 13.25 24.86
C GLY A 181 -3.72 12.45 23.62
N PRO A 182 -3.35 12.95 22.44
CA PRO A 182 -3.63 12.27 21.18
C PRO A 182 -2.76 11.01 21.04
N THR A 183 -3.37 9.94 20.55
CA THR A 183 -2.67 8.72 20.14
C THR A 183 -1.79 8.97 18.91
N VAL A 184 -0.76 8.14 18.70
CA VAL A 184 0.11 8.18 17.51
C VAL A 184 -0.70 8.09 16.22
N LEU A 185 -1.76 7.26 16.17
CA LEU A 185 -2.62 7.18 14.99
C LEU A 185 -3.46 8.46 14.78
N GLN A 186 -3.94 9.09 15.86
CA GLN A 186 -4.61 10.39 15.77
C GLN A 186 -3.65 11.49 15.30
N LEU A 187 -2.41 11.49 15.78
CA LEU A 187 -1.36 12.40 15.30
C LEU A 187 -1.04 12.18 13.82
N ALA A 188 -1.03 10.93 13.35
CA ALA A 188 -0.84 10.61 11.94
C ALA A 188 -2.01 11.12 11.08
N HIS A 189 -3.25 10.98 11.56
CA HIS A 189 -4.42 11.58 10.90
C HIS A 189 -4.40 13.10 10.94
N ALA A 190 -3.96 13.71 12.03
CA ALA A 190 -3.83 15.16 12.17
C ALA A 190 -2.79 15.72 11.18
N ALA A 191 -1.65 15.04 11.03
CA ALA A 191 -0.63 15.40 10.03
C ALA A 191 -1.21 15.36 8.60
N MET A 192 -2.02 14.35 8.31
CA MET A 192 -2.69 14.23 7.01
C MET A 192 -3.74 15.34 6.82
N GLY A 193 -4.57 15.59 7.84
CA GLY A 193 -5.57 16.66 7.87
C GLY A 193 -4.96 18.02 7.59
N PHE A 194 -3.84 18.31 8.24
CA PHE A 194 -3.07 19.54 8.05
C PHE A 194 -2.61 19.73 6.59
N VAL A 195 -2.02 18.70 5.98
CA VAL A 195 -1.56 18.78 4.57
C VAL A 195 -2.74 18.96 3.59
N ILE A 196 -3.90 18.39 3.88
CA ILE A 196 -5.11 18.56 3.06
C ILE A 196 -5.62 19.99 3.14
N GLU A 197 -5.73 20.53 4.35
CA GLU A 197 -6.18 21.91 4.58
C GLU A 197 -5.29 22.91 3.85
N GLU A 198 -3.96 22.77 3.98
CA GLU A 198 -3.00 23.63 3.29
C GLU A 198 -3.14 23.57 1.76
N ASN A 199 -3.36 22.37 1.21
CA ASN A 199 -3.55 22.20 -0.23
C ASN A 199 -4.83 22.86 -0.74
N GLN A 200 -5.86 22.97 0.09
CA GLN A 200 -7.08 23.70 -0.26
C GLN A 200 -6.88 25.22 -0.20
N GLN A 201 -6.07 25.71 0.75
CA GLN A 201 -5.79 27.15 0.91
C GLN A 201 -4.89 27.74 -0.19
N LYS A 202 -3.99 26.95 -0.79
CA LYS A 202 -3.04 27.44 -1.82
C LYS A 202 -3.67 28.02 -3.07
N VAL A 203 -4.96 27.79 -3.31
CA VAL A 203 -5.67 28.32 -4.48
C VAL A 203 -5.81 29.85 -4.44
N GLU A 204 -5.60 30.50 -3.29
CA GLU A 204 -5.95 31.93 -3.11
C GLU A 204 -4.75 32.90 -3.01
N ILE A 205 -3.51 32.41 -2.93
CA ILE A 205 -2.36 33.25 -2.54
C ILE A 205 -1.35 33.42 -3.68
N ASN A 206 -1.37 34.59 -4.34
CA ASN A 206 -0.44 34.96 -5.42
C ASN A 206 0.90 35.60 -4.95
N ASN A 207 1.15 35.72 -3.64
CA ASN A 207 2.33 36.42 -3.13
C ASN A 207 3.46 35.47 -2.69
N THR A 208 4.57 35.46 -3.41
CA THR A 208 5.74 34.60 -3.18
C THR A 208 6.31 34.70 -1.76
N LYS A 209 6.32 35.90 -1.14
CA LYS A 209 6.83 36.06 0.24
C LYS A 209 5.93 35.38 1.27
N GLN A 210 4.62 35.47 1.08
CA GLN A 210 3.65 34.81 1.95
C GLN A 210 3.73 33.29 1.79
N GLN A 211 3.93 32.79 0.56
CA GLN A 211 4.12 31.36 0.31
C GLN A 211 5.35 30.79 1.04
N HIS A 212 6.49 31.50 1.03
CA HIS A 212 7.68 31.04 1.74
C HIS A 212 7.47 30.99 3.27
N GLN A 213 6.88 32.04 3.86
CA GLN A 213 6.57 32.05 5.29
C GLN A 213 5.57 30.95 5.66
N GLN A 214 4.54 30.72 4.84
CA GLN A 214 3.59 29.62 5.05
C GLN A 214 4.28 28.26 4.99
N GLN A 215 5.24 28.08 4.08
CA GLN A 215 6.00 26.84 3.99
C GLN A 215 6.89 26.60 5.22
N LEU A 216 7.45 27.64 5.83
CA LEU A 216 8.20 27.53 7.10
C LEU A 216 7.26 27.12 8.24
N ASN A 217 6.16 27.84 8.43
CA ASN A 217 5.15 27.53 9.46
C ASN A 217 4.58 26.11 9.29
N ARG A 218 4.45 25.65 8.04
CA ARG A 218 4.05 24.30 7.69
C ARG A 218 5.02 23.26 8.21
N ASN A 219 6.31 23.44 7.95
CA ASN A 219 7.32 22.49 8.39
C ASN A 219 7.35 22.41 9.92
N GLU A 220 7.28 23.55 10.61
CA GLU A 220 7.23 23.61 12.08
C GLU A 220 6.02 22.85 12.66
N SER A 221 4.83 23.02 12.05
CA SER A 221 3.61 22.35 12.51
C SER A 221 3.66 20.83 12.32
N LEU A 222 4.18 20.37 11.18
CA LEU A 222 4.38 18.94 10.92
C LEU A 222 5.46 18.34 11.82
N GLU A 223 6.57 19.05 12.03
CA GLU A 223 7.64 18.63 12.94
C GLU A 223 7.14 18.53 14.38
N ALA A 224 6.28 19.44 14.84
CA ALA A 224 5.65 19.37 16.15
C ALA A 224 4.79 18.11 16.32
N LEU A 225 3.98 17.76 15.32
CA LEU A 225 3.18 16.53 15.32
C LEU A 225 4.07 15.27 15.33
N VAL A 226 5.14 15.26 14.53
CA VAL A 226 6.13 14.18 14.49
C VAL A 226 6.82 14.02 15.85
N GLN A 227 7.24 15.13 16.46
CA GLN A 227 7.92 15.09 17.75
C GLN A 227 6.98 14.57 18.85
N GLN A 228 5.70 14.96 18.85
CA GLN A 228 4.73 14.40 19.78
C GLN A 228 4.53 12.90 19.55
N ALA A 229 4.48 12.45 18.30
CA ALA A 229 4.38 11.02 17.98
C ALA A 229 5.62 10.26 18.49
N LYS A 230 6.83 10.80 18.31
CA LYS A 230 8.08 10.21 18.81
C LYS A 230 8.11 10.13 20.33
N ASN A 231 7.75 11.21 21.03
CA ASN A 231 7.65 11.23 22.49
C ASN A 231 6.63 10.19 22.99
N ARG A 232 5.56 9.98 22.24
CA ARG A 232 4.53 8.97 22.56
C ARG A 232 5.05 7.56 22.35
N LEU A 233 5.76 7.30 21.25
CA LEU A 233 6.40 6.02 20.97
C LEU A 233 7.46 5.67 22.01
N GLU A 234 8.27 6.64 22.43
CA GLU A 234 9.28 6.44 23.47
C GLU A 234 8.66 5.97 24.79
N LYS A 235 7.51 6.53 25.18
CA LYS A 235 6.76 6.05 26.37
C LYS A 235 6.29 4.61 26.21
N ILE A 236 5.78 4.26 25.03
CA ILE A 236 5.34 2.89 24.72
C ILE A 236 6.54 1.93 24.79
N GLU A 237 7.70 2.32 24.25
CA GLU A 237 8.94 1.55 24.28
C GLU A 237 9.47 1.34 25.71
N GLN A 238 9.44 2.38 26.56
CA GLN A 238 9.84 2.28 27.98
C GLN A 238 8.95 1.30 28.76
N GLU A 239 7.64 1.30 28.50
CA GLU A 239 6.73 0.32 29.10
C GLU A 239 7.04 -1.11 28.65
N MET A 240 7.35 -1.30 27.37
CA MET A 240 7.74 -2.61 26.83
C MET A 240 8.98 -3.17 27.53
N ILE A 241 9.99 -2.33 27.76
CA ILE A 241 11.22 -2.72 28.45
C ILE A 241 10.92 -3.11 29.89
N THR A 242 10.11 -2.30 30.59
CA THR A 242 9.75 -2.54 32.00
C THR A 242 8.99 -3.86 32.17
N GLN A 243 8.16 -4.23 31.19
CA GLN A 243 7.44 -5.51 31.21
C GLN A 243 8.36 -6.72 30.97
N SER A 244 9.47 -6.55 30.25
CA SER A 244 10.40 -7.65 29.99
C SER A 244 11.27 -8.01 31.19
N THR A 245 11.59 -7.05 32.06
CA THR A 245 12.46 -7.29 33.22
C THR A 245 11.77 -8.02 34.37
N ASP A 246 10.45 -7.92 34.47
CA ASP A 246 9.68 -8.57 35.54
C ASP A 246 9.50 -10.09 35.31
N ASP A 247 9.77 -10.60 34.11
CA ASP A 247 9.59 -12.02 33.77
C ASP A 247 10.84 -12.90 34.07
N ASP A 248 12.02 -12.31 34.32
CA ASP A 248 13.29 -13.05 34.44
C ASP A 248 13.70 -13.41 35.88
N ASP A 249 13.05 -12.85 36.92
CA ASP A 249 13.40 -13.11 38.34
C ASP A 249 12.64 -14.29 38.99
N ASP A 250 11.70 -14.93 38.27
CA ASP A 250 11.02 -16.15 38.75
C ASP A 250 11.83 -17.40 38.37
N ASN A 251 12.96 -17.55 39.05
CA ASN A 251 13.82 -18.73 39.01
C ASN A 251 13.12 -19.94 39.67
N ASP A 252 12.73 -20.91 38.84
CA ASP A 252 12.55 -22.35 39.13
C ASP A 252 11.88 -22.76 40.46
N ASN A 253 10.56 -23.01 40.46
CA ASN A 253 9.99 -24.35 40.80
C ASN A 253 8.47 -24.45 40.87
N ASP A 254 7.69 -23.36 40.82
CA ASP A 254 6.23 -23.52 40.87
C ASP A 254 5.65 -23.84 39.49
N LEU A 255 5.64 -25.15 39.20
CA LEU A 255 4.83 -25.85 38.21
C LEU A 255 3.32 -25.70 38.54
N TYR A 256 2.86 -24.47 38.79
CA TYR A 256 1.46 -24.17 38.99
C TYR A 256 0.84 -23.77 37.65
N ILE A 257 0.17 -24.75 37.07
CA ILE A 257 -0.67 -24.65 35.89
C ILE A 257 -1.77 -23.61 36.17
N GLY A 258 -1.66 -22.46 35.50
CA GLY A 258 -2.80 -21.84 34.86
C GLY A 258 -3.48 -20.67 35.59
N PHE A 259 -3.71 -19.61 34.80
CA PHE A 259 -4.86 -18.70 34.88
C PHE A 259 -4.80 -17.43 35.75
N GLY A 260 -3.63 -17.04 36.28
CA GLY A 260 -3.53 -15.84 37.14
C GLY A 260 -2.74 -14.63 36.61
N ARG A 261 -2.07 -14.68 35.45
CA ARG A 261 -1.27 -13.53 34.99
C ARG A 261 -2.21 -12.37 34.64
N SER A 262 -2.24 -11.37 35.54
CA SER A 262 -2.96 -10.12 35.38
C SER A 262 -2.74 -9.60 33.98
N THR A 263 -3.80 -9.60 33.16
CA THR A 263 -3.78 -9.05 31.82
C THR A 263 -3.72 -7.54 31.90
N LYS A 264 -2.59 -6.99 32.33
CA LYS A 264 -2.30 -5.58 32.07
C LYS A 264 -2.30 -5.45 30.55
N LYS A 265 -3.36 -4.84 30.02
CA LYS A 265 -3.39 -4.45 28.61
C LYS A 265 -2.27 -3.44 28.45
N THR A 266 -1.22 -3.82 27.74
CA THR A 266 -0.09 -2.95 27.50
C THR A 266 -0.54 -1.75 26.67
N MET A 267 0.11 -0.59 26.81
CA MET A 267 -0.23 0.61 26.03
C MET A 267 -0.15 0.36 24.51
N ILE A 268 0.73 -0.56 24.07
CA ILE A 268 0.72 -1.07 22.69
C ILE A 268 -0.66 -1.57 22.30
N GLN A 269 -1.28 -2.43 23.12
CA GLN A 269 -2.58 -3.04 22.78
C GLN A 269 -3.69 -2.00 22.67
N TYR A 270 -3.66 -0.99 23.53
CA TYR A 270 -4.64 0.09 23.52
C TYR A 270 -4.45 0.98 22.28
N GLU A 271 -3.23 1.45 22.07
CA GLU A 271 -2.95 2.53 21.13
C GLU A 271 -2.61 2.03 19.73
N LEU A 272 -1.67 1.08 19.63
CA LEU A 272 -1.05 0.62 18.38
C LEU A 272 -1.31 -0.86 18.06
N GLY A 273 -2.26 -1.48 18.74
CA GLY A 273 -2.59 -2.90 18.59
C GLY A 273 -3.08 -3.29 17.19
N GLY A 274 -2.84 -4.54 16.82
CA GLY A 274 -3.10 -5.11 15.51
C GLY A 274 -2.27 -4.44 14.42
N ARG A 275 -2.95 -3.78 13.48
CA ARG A 275 -2.33 -3.13 12.32
C ARG A 275 -2.14 -1.61 12.47
N LYS A 276 -2.49 -1.04 13.62
CA LYS A 276 -2.57 0.42 13.81
C LYS A 276 -1.21 1.11 13.62
N ALA A 277 -0.10 0.48 14.02
CA ALA A 277 1.24 1.02 13.77
C ALA A 277 1.55 1.14 12.26
N ALA A 278 1.17 0.13 11.47
CA ALA A 278 1.33 0.15 10.01
C ALA A 278 0.38 1.17 9.36
N ASP A 279 -0.86 1.29 9.84
CA ASP A 279 -1.79 2.34 9.41
C ASP A 279 -1.18 3.74 9.70
N ALA A 280 -0.64 3.98 10.90
CA ALA A 280 -0.01 5.26 11.27
C ALA A 280 1.21 5.58 10.38
N ALA A 281 2.08 4.59 10.12
CA ALA A 281 3.21 4.74 9.21
C ALA A 281 2.73 5.17 7.82
N PHE A 282 1.74 4.49 7.27
CA PHE A 282 1.19 4.84 5.95
C PHE A 282 0.64 6.27 5.91
N TRP A 283 -0.07 6.73 6.95
CA TRP A 283 -0.59 8.10 7.01
C TRP A 283 0.49 9.17 7.14
N PHE A 284 1.51 8.93 7.96
CA PHE A 284 2.67 9.84 8.02
C PHE A 284 3.40 9.91 6.67
N ALA A 285 3.54 8.79 5.96
CA ALA A 285 4.13 8.79 4.63
C ALA A 285 3.31 9.62 3.63
N LEU A 286 1.98 9.44 3.59
CA LEU A 286 1.08 10.23 2.74
C LEU A 286 1.11 11.73 3.06
N SER A 287 1.38 12.09 4.31
CA SER A 287 1.56 13.47 4.76
C SER A 287 2.94 14.06 4.37
N GLY A 288 3.81 13.26 3.75
CA GLY A 288 5.15 13.68 3.33
C GLY A 288 6.17 13.77 4.45
N ILE A 289 5.95 13.10 5.60
CA ILE A 289 6.90 13.09 6.72
C ILE A 289 8.21 12.43 6.32
N LYS A 290 9.33 13.08 6.66
CA LYS A 290 10.69 12.68 6.25
C LYS A 290 11.46 11.88 7.31
N ASP A 291 11.03 11.94 8.57
CA ASP A 291 11.75 11.36 9.72
C ASP A 291 11.84 9.84 9.59
N LYS A 292 13.03 9.31 9.29
CA LYS A 292 13.26 7.85 9.13
C LYS A 292 13.11 7.08 10.45
N ASP A 293 13.52 7.67 11.56
CA ASP A 293 13.48 7.06 12.90
C ASP A 293 12.04 6.76 13.34
N LEU A 294 11.10 7.68 13.08
CA LEU A 294 9.67 7.48 13.33
C LEU A 294 9.15 6.19 12.69
N PHE A 295 9.48 5.92 11.42
CA PHE A 295 9.03 4.72 10.72
C PHE A 295 9.68 3.44 11.26
N HIS A 296 10.94 3.50 11.70
CA HIS A 296 11.63 2.35 12.31
C HIS A 296 11.01 2.00 13.67
N ARG A 297 10.73 3.01 14.52
CA ARG A 297 10.03 2.78 15.81
C ARG A 297 8.64 2.19 15.62
N LEU A 298 7.87 2.70 14.65
CA LEU A 298 6.58 2.11 14.29
C LEU A 298 6.70 0.65 13.84
N ALA A 299 7.74 0.32 13.08
CA ALA A 299 8.01 -1.04 12.62
C ALA A 299 8.44 -1.98 13.78
N GLU A 300 9.24 -1.51 14.73
CA GLU A 300 9.57 -2.24 15.95
C GLU A 300 8.34 -2.54 16.81
N ILE A 301 7.43 -1.58 16.97
CA ILE A 301 6.15 -1.84 17.65
C ILE A 301 5.30 -2.86 16.89
N ALA A 302 5.23 -2.75 15.55
CA ALA A 302 4.50 -3.71 14.72
C ALA A 302 5.08 -5.13 14.81
N LYS A 303 6.40 -5.25 14.92
CA LYS A 303 7.11 -6.53 15.14
C LYS A 303 6.71 -7.14 16.48
N CYS A 304 6.71 -6.37 17.56
CA CYS A 304 6.26 -6.85 18.88
C CYS A 304 4.78 -7.26 18.85
N GLU A 305 3.94 -6.48 18.17
CA GLU A 305 2.53 -6.80 18.02
C GLU A 305 2.30 -8.05 17.17
N LEU A 306 3.07 -8.26 16.10
CA LEU A 306 3.02 -9.50 15.32
C LEU A 306 3.50 -10.72 16.12
N ASN A 307 4.50 -10.60 16.98
CA ASN A 307 4.88 -11.69 17.87
C ASN A 307 3.72 -12.09 18.81
N ARG A 308 2.96 -11.11 19.31
CA ARG A 308 1.85 -11.33 20.24
C ARG A 308 0.55 -11.79 19.58
N PHE A 309 0.18 -11.16 18.47
CA PHE A 309 -1.10 -11.35 17.78
C PHE A 309 -0.97 -12.26 16.55
N GLY A 310 0.14 -12.20 15.82
CA GLY A 310 0.36 -12.90 14.56
C GLY A 310 0.23 -14.43 14.65
N GLN A 311 0.60 -15.00 15.80
CA GLN A 311 0.51 -16.44 16.04
C GLN A 311 -0.92 -16.91 16.37
N ARG A 312 -1.81 -16.00 16.79
CA ARG A 312 -3.17 -16.35 17.22
C ARG A 312 -4.01 -16.84 16.04
N PRO A 313 -4.91 -17.82 16.21
CA PRO A 313 -5.80 -18.28 15.13
C PRO A 313 -6.65 -17.16 14.49
N SER A 314 -6.99 -16.12 15.27
CA SER A 314 -7.75 -14.97 14.78
C SER A 314 -6.97 -14.04 13.84
N CYS A 315 -5.63 -14.08 13.87
CA CYS A 315 -4.80 -13.41 12.87
C CYS A 315 -4.68 -14.27 11.62
N ARG A 316 -5.12 -13.76 10.48
CA ARG A 316 -5.02 -14.46 9.19
C ARG A 316 -3.77 -14.01 8.45
N SER A 317 -3.28 -14.81 7.50
CA SER A 317 -2.14 -14.44 6.63
C SER A 317 -2.36 -13.09 5.94
N LYS A 318 -3.60 -12.81 5.54
CA LYS A 318 -3.99 -11.51 4.95
C LYS A 318 -3.71 -10.33 5.89
N ASP A 319 -3.92 -10.48 7.19
CA ASP A 319 -3.73 -9.40 8.15
C ASP A 319 -2.22 -9.11 8.33
N VAL A 320 -1.37 -10.15 8.29
CA VAL A 320 0.11 -10.01 8.28
C VAL A 320 0.59 -9.31 7.00
N HIS A 321 0.15 -9.75 5.82
CA HIS A 321 0.51 -9.09 4.56
C HIS A 321 0.09 -7.62 4.55
N GLN A 322 -1.10 -7.31 5.06
CA GLN A 322 -1.60 -5.94 5.15
C GLN A 322 -0.72 -5.01 6.00
N ILE A 323 -0.03 -5.55 7.00
CA ILE A 323 0.94 -4.80 7.82
C ILE A 323 2.18 -4.50 6.98
N LEU A 324 2.75 -5.53 6.34
CA LEU A 324 3.95 -5.39 5.50
C LEU A 324 3.71 -4.45 4.30
N GLU A 325 2.61 -4.63 3.58
CA GLU A 325 2.20 -3.81 2.43
C GLU A 325 2.20 -2.32 2.75
N ARG A 326 1.74 -1.96 3.95
CA ARG A 326 1.66 -0.57 4.40
C ARG A 326 3.00 0.02 4.78
N PHE A 327 3.87 -0.74 5.43
CA PHE A 327 5.24 -0.28 5.70
C PHE A 327 6.04 -0.12 4.40
N ALA A 328 5.90 -1.08 3.48
CA ALA A 328 6.45 -0.98 2.14
C ALA A 328 5.92 0.25 1.40
N ALA A 329 4.60 0.46 1.37
CA ALA A 329 3.97 1.64 0.78
C ALA A 329 4.34 2.94 1.52
N ALA A 330 4.69 2.85 2.79
CA ALA A 330 5.25 3.94 3.58
C ALA A 330 6.74 4.17 3.31
N GLY A 331 7.34 3.49 2.33
CA GLY A 331 8.74 3.66 1.96
C GLY A 331 9.72 3.21 3.05
N LEU A 332 9.34 2.27 3.93
CA LEU A 332 10.30 1.62 4.80
C LEU A 332 11.09 0.59 3.99
N LYS A 333 12.40 0.82 3.80
CA LYS A 333 13.30 -0.18 3.22
C LYS A 333 13.79 -1.12 4.32
N SER A 334 13.64 -2.42 4.10
CA SER A 334 14.27 -3.53 4.84
C SER A 334 14.30 -3.35 6.38
N HIS A 335 13.42 -4.06 7.06
CA HIS A 335 13.37 -4.08 8.53
C HIS A 335 13.43 -5.53 9.00
N GLU A 336 14.65 -6.05 9.09
CA GLU A 336 14.96 -7.47 9.28
C GLU A 336 14.13 -8.12 10.39
N GLY A 337 14.00 -7.45 11.54
CA GLY A 337 13.25 -7.98 12.67
C GLY A 337 11.73 -8.09 12.41
N LEU A 338 11.16 -7.17 11.63
CA LEU A 338 9.73 -7.19 11.28
C LEU A 338 9.47 -8.26 10.23
N GLU A 339 10.33 -8.33 9.21
CA GLU A 339 10.27 -9.32 8.14
C GLU A 339 10.40 -10.74 8.68
N ALA A 340 11.38 -11.00 9.54
CA ALA A 340 11.59 -12.31 10.16
C ALA A 340 10.36 -12.78 10.97
N VAL A 341 9.78 -11.89 11.79
CA VAL A 341 8.58 -12.21 12.57
C VAL A 341 7.37 -12.44 11.66
N ALA A 342 7.21 -11.62 10.63
CA ALA A 342 6.11 -11.78 9.68
C ALA A 342 6.24 -13.09 8.89
N GLN A 343 7.43 -13.44 8.43
CA GLN A 343 7.71 -14.72 7.76
C GLN A 343 7.38 -15.91 8.67
N LYS A 344 7.81 -15.86 9.94
CA LYS A 344 7.45 -16.87 10.94
C LYS A 344 5.94 -17.02 11.09
N CYS A 345 5.22 -15.90 11.20
CA CYS A 345 3.76 -15.92 11.29
C CYS A 345 3.13 -16.55 10.04
N LEU A 346 3.57 -16.17 8.84
CA LEU A 346 3.03 -16.68 7.58
C LEU A 346 3.27 -18.19 7.42
N LEU A 347 4.47 -18.68 7.74
CA LEU A 347 4.79 -20.11 7.72
C LEU A 347 3.90 -20.90 8.68
N GLN A 348 3.67 -20.39 9.89
CA GLN A 348 2.76 -21.02 10.85
C GLN A 348 1.33 -21.09 10.31
N LYS A 349 0.84 -20.03 9.64
CA LYS A 349 -0.50 -20.03 9.03
C LYS A 349 -0.61 -21.03 7.88
N GLN A 350 0.44 -21.16 7.09
CA GLN A 350 0.50 -22.15 6.02
C GLN A 350 0.44 -23.58 6.58
N GLN A 351 1.19 -23.87 7.66
CA GLN A 351 1.14 -25.18 8.34
C GLN A 351 -0.24 -25.48 8.92
N GLN A 352 -0.89 -24.49 9.54
CA GLN A 352 -2.26 -24.64 10.08
C GLN A 352 -3.28 -24.96 8.97
N GLN A 353 -3.13 -24.34 7.79
CA GLN A 353 -4.00 -24.62 6.64
C GLN A 353 -3.76 -26.02 6.06
N GLN A 354 -2.51 -26.47 5.99
CA GLN A 354 -2.18 -27.83 5.54
C GLN A 354 -2.74 -28.89 6.49
N GLN A 355 -2.59 -28.71 7.81
CA GLN A 355 -3.14 -29.62 8.81
C GLN A 355 -4.68 -29.72 8.73
N GLN A 356 -5.37 -28.58 8.56
CA GLN A 356 -6.82 -28.57 8.39
C GLN A 356 -7.25 -29.32 7.12
N GLN A 357 -6.50 -29.16 6.03
CA GLN A 357 -6.78 -29.87 4.79
C GLN A 357 -6.56 -31.38 4.92
N ASP A 358 -5.49 -31.81 5.58
CA ASP A 358 -5.21 -33.23 5.83
C ASP A 358 -6.28 -33.89 6.72
N ASP A 359 -6.80 -33.15 7.71
CA ASP A 359 -7.89 -33.62 8.57
C ASP A 359 -9.22 -33.75 7.80
N ASP A 360 -9.54 -32.79 6.92
CA ASP A 360 -10.74 -32.81 6.07
C ASP A 360 -10.66 -33.93 5.00
N ASP A 361 -9.50 -34.10 4.37
CA ASP A 361 -9.26 -35.18 3.40
C ASP A 361 -9.31 -36.55 4.10
N GLY A 362 -8.80 -36.66 5.33
CA GLY A 362 -8.89 -37.86 6.16
C GLY A 362 -10.32 -38.26 6.50
N LEU A 363 -11.19 -37.28 6.81
CA LEU A 363 -12.62 -37.52 7.06
C LEU A 363 -13.37 -37.92 5.78
N SER A 364 -13.09 -37.25 4.65
CA SER A 364 -13.71 -37.58 3.37
C SER A 364 -13.38 -39.01 2.90
N LYS A 365 -12.16 -39.48 3.21
CA LYS A 365 -11.74 -40.86 2.90
C LYS A 365 -12.47 -41.89 3.75
N ILE A 366 -12.70 -41.60 5.03
CA ILE A 366 -13.50 -42.48 5.91
C ILE A 366 -14.94 -42.58 5.40
N ASP A 367 -15.55 -41.47 4.97
CA ASP A 367 -16.91 -41.49 4.43
C ASP A 367 -17.00 -42.22 3.09
N ASN A 368 -15.99 -42.10 2.22
CA ASN A 368 -15.92 -42.86 0.98
C ASN A 368 -15.73 -44.37 1.24
N ASP A 369 -14.87 -44.76 2.17
CA ASP A 369 -14.68 -46.16 2.56
C ASP A 369 -15.97 -46.74 3.17
N ILE A 370 -16.74 -45.97 3.95
CA ILE A 370 -18.04 -46.38 4.48
C ILE A 370 -19.08 -46.54 3.35
N ASN A 371 -19.11 -45.63 2.37
CA ASN A 371 -20.04 -45.70 1.25
C ASN A 371 -19.69 -46.82 0.25
N GLU A 372 -18.40 -47.11 0.04
CA GLU A 372 -17.95 -48.19 -0.82
C GLU A 372 -18.29 -49.57 -0.23
N VAL A 373 -18.26 -49.70 1.11
CA VAL A 373 -18.75 -50.91 1.81
C VAL A 373 -20.26 -51.07 1.66
N ASN A 374 -21.04 -49.99 1.59
CA ASN A 374 -22.49 -50.05 1.44
C ASN A 374 -22.98 -50.26 -0.01
N HIS A 375 -22.14 -50.04 -1.03
CA HIS A 375 -22.53 -50.17 -2.43
C HIS A 375 -22.05 -51.45 -3.14
N ARG A 376 -21.36 -52.36 -2.44
CA ARG A 376 -20.91 -53.65 -3.02
C ARG A 376 -22.02 -54.65 -3.37
N ASP A 377 -23.29 -54.36 -3.12
CA ASP A 377 -24.41 -55.26 -3.42
C ASP A 377 -25.21 -54.93 -4.71
N SER A 378 -24.82 -53.92 -5.50
CA SER A 378 -25.50 -53.59 -6.77
C SER A 378 -24.52 -53.40 -7.93
N ALA A 379 -24.18 -54.50 -8.60
CA ALA A 379 -23.41 -54.51 -9.83
C ALA A 379 -24.29 -54.10 -11.04
N ALA A 380 -23.99 -52.96 -11.68
CA ALA A 380 -24.21 -52.73 -13.12
C ALA A 380 -23.46 -51.47 -13.59
N ASP A 381 -22.51 -51.70 -14.49
CA ASP A 381 -21.81 -50.81 -15.44
C ASP A 381 -22.15 -49.30 -15.44
N THR A 382 -21.17 -48.45 -15.14
CA THR A 382 -21.03 -47.14 -15.81
C THR A 382 -19.61 -46.56 -15.69
N ASP A 383 -19.00 -46.25 -16.84
CA ASP A 383 -17.71 -45.57 -16.97
C ASP A 383 -17.80 -44.09 -16.56
N SER A 384 -17.01 -43.66 -15.57
CA SER A 384 -16.83 -42.23 -15.27
C SER A 384 -15.42 -41.91 -14.74
N ASN A 385 -14.53 -41.50 -15.66
CA ASN A 385 -13.18 -41.00 -15.39
C ASN A 385 -13.17 -39.47 -15.62
N SER A 386 -13.29 -38.64 -14.58
CA SER A 386 -13.31 -37.17 -14.74
C SER A 386 -12.80 -36.32 -13.55
N SER A 387 -12.31 -36.88 -12.43
CA SER A 387 -12.22 -36.11 -11.17
C SER A 387 -10.83 -35.59 -10.76
N ASN A 388 -9.76 -35.77 -11.54
CA ASN A 388 -8.38 -35.63 -11.02
C ASN A 388 -7.64 -34.31 -11.35
N SER A 389 -8.31 -33.24 -11.80
CA SER A 389 -7.64 -32.00 -12.25
C SER A 389 -7.48 -30.90 -11.19
N ASN A 390 -8.11 -30.97 -10.02
CA ASN A 390 -8.11 -29.87 -9.03
C ASN A 390 -6.92 -29.87 -8.04
N SER A 391 -6.19 -30.98 -7.87
CA SER A 391 -5.10 -31.06 -6.89
C SER A 391 -3.82 -30.33 -7.33
N ASN A 392 -3.58 -30.21 -8.64
CA ASN A 392 -2.38 -29.56 -9.18
C ASN A 392 -2.39 -28.02 -9.12
N SER A 393 -3.56 -27.36 -9.12
CA SER A 393 -3.64 -25.89 -9.09
C SER A 393 -3.22 -25.29 -7.75
N ASN A 394 -3.50 -25.98 -6.63
CA ASN A 394 -3.17 -25.48 -5.29
C ASN A 394 -1.67 -25.56 -4.98
N SER A 395 -0.96 -26.58 -5.48
CA SER A 395 0.50 -26.70 -5.27
C SER A 395 1.27 -25.55 -5.93
N ASN A 396 0.83 -25.11 -7.12
CA ASN A 396 1.48 -24.01 -7.84
C ASN A 396 1.24 -22.65 -7.16
N GLN A 397 0.04 -22.40 -6.59
CA GLN A 397 -0.21 -21.20 -5.80
C GLN A 397 0.66 -21.14 -4.54
N ILE A 398 0.84 -22.26 -3.86
CA ILE A 398 1.71 -22.35 -2.67
C ILE A 398 3.16 -22.04 -3.04
N LYS A 399 3.67 -22.59 -4.14
CA LYS A 399 5.04 -22.34 -4.61
C LYS A 399 5.25 -20.90 -5.07
N GLN A 400 4.28 -20.30 -5.76
CA GLN A 400 4.32 -18.87 -6.10
C GLN A 400 4.31 -18.00 -4.84
N HIS A 401 3.51 -18.34 -3.84
CA HIS A 401 3.54 -17.63 -2.56
C HIS A 401 4.85 -17.81 -1.82
N GLN A 402 5.48 -18.99 -1.87
CA GLN A 402 6.82 -19.23 -1.31
C GLN A 402 7.90 -18.43 -2.03
N HIS A 403 7.86 -18.35 -3.36
CA HIS A 403 8.79 -17.51 -4.10
C HIS A 403 8.58 -16.02 -3.76
N GLN A 404 7.33 -15.58 -3.60
CA GLN A 404 7.03 -14.23 -3.07
C GLN A 404 7.42 -14.06 -1.59
N LEU A 405 7.52 -15.15 -0.81
CA LEU A 405 8.02 -15.15 0.58
C LEU A 405 9.54 -14.95 0.64
N GLU A 406 10.26 -15.38 -0.39
CA GLU A 406 11.72 -15.28 -0.47
C GLU A 406 12.21 -13.90 -0.94
N HIS A 407 11.35 -13.11 -1.61
CA HIS A 407 11.71 -11.79 -2.14
C HIS A 407 11.12 -10.64 -1.31
N ASN A 408 11.98 -9.92 -0.58
CA ASN A 408 11.76 -8.66 0.16
C ASN A 408 10.29 -8.17 0.27
N TYR A 409 9.60 -8.58 1.34
CA TYR A 409 8.23 -8.13 1.65
C TYR A 409 8.07 -6.63 1.83
N LEU A 410 9.13 -5.96 2.27
CA LEU A 410 9.17 -4.50 2.43
C LEU A 410 9.68 -3.81 1.17
N ASN A 411 9.25 -4.27 0.00
CA ASN A 411 9.50 -3.60 -1.26
C ASN A 411 8.29 -2.73 -1.67
N LEU A 412 8.51 -1.41 -1.74
CA LEU A 412 7.53 -0.44 -2.23
C LEU A 412 7.01 -0.82 -3.63
N HIS A 413 7.90 -1.34 -4.47
CA HIS A 413 7.64 -1.74 -5.85
C HIS A 413 7.09 -3.15 -5.98
N SER A 414 6.71 -3.79 -4.88
CA SER A 414 5.92 -5.02 -4.95
C SER A 414 4.51 -4.72 -5.48
N ASP A 415 3.95 -5.67 -6.21
CA ASP A 415 2.59 -5.58 -6.77
C ASP A 415 1.54 -5.19 -5.71
N ARG A 416 1.69 -5.70 -4.49
CA ARG A 416 0.70 -5.50 -3.42
C ARG A 416 0.76 -4.07 -2.87
N SER A 417 1.94 -3.51 -2.70
CA SER A 417 2.15 -2.13 -2.24
C SER A 417 1.73 -1.12 -3.30
N LEU A 418 2.12 -1.36 -4.56
CA LEU A 418 1.67 -0.55 -5.69
C LEU A 418 0.14 -0.62 -5.85
N LEU A 419 -0.48 -1.80 -5.72
CA LEU A 419 -1.94 -1.92 -5.74
C LEU A 419 -2.62 -1.22 -4.55
N LEU A 420 -2.01 -1.19 -3.37
CA LEU A 420 -2.50 -0.43 -2.22
C LEU A 420 -2.51 1.06 -2.52
N LEU A 421 -1.42 1.60 -3.06
CA LEU A 421 -1.30 3.00 -3.47
C LEU A 421 -2.29 3.33 -4.60
N TRP A 422 -2.44 2.48 -5.61
CA TRP A 422 -3.45 2.62 -6.67
C TRP A 422 -4.88 2.68 -6.10
N LYS A 423 -5.22 1.79 -5.16
CA LYS A 423 -6.53 1.81 -4.49
C LYS A 423 -6.71 3.10 -3.69
N PHE A 424 -5.63 3.62 -3.12
CA PHE A 424 -5.64 4.87 -2.39
C PHE A 424 -5.71 6.08 -3.32
N SER A 425 -5.19 6.06 -4.55
CA SER A 425 -5.27 7.16 -5.52
C SER A 425 -6.60 7.19 -6.31
N THR A 426 -7.18 6.04 -6.64
CA THR A 426 -8.39 5.95 -7.49
C THR A 426 -9.73 6.06 -6.76
N LYS A 427 -9.81 5.73 -5.47
CA LYS A 427 -11.05 5.74 -4.68
C LYS A 427 -11.47 7.12 -4.18
N GLN A 428 -11.60 8.09 -5.09
CA GLN A 428 -11.90 9.50 -4.80
C GLN A 428 -13.06 9.72 -3.80
N LYS A 429 -14.16 8.96 -3.88
CA LYS A 429 -15.28 9.11 -2.93
C LYS A 429 -14.95 8.65 -1.51
N LYS A 430 -14.27 7.51 -1.37
CA LYS A 430 -13.88 6.99 -0.05
C LYS A 430 -12.72 7.78 0.54
N GLN A 431 -11.80 8.25 -0.31
CA GLN A 431 -10.79 9.22 0.06
C GLN A 431 -11.44 10.45 0.66
N ARG A 432 -12.41 11.12 0.00
CA ARG A 432 -13.03 12.34 0.54
C ARG A 432 -13.59 12.18 1.95
N ALA A 433 -14.34 11.09 2.22
CA ALA A 433 -14.85 10.82 3.56
C ALA A 433 -13.72 10.62 4.58
N PHE A 434 -12.66 9.93 4.17
CA PHE A 434 -11.48 9.75 5.01
C PHE A 434 -10.70 11.06 5.23
N LEU A 435 -10.46 11.85 4.18
CA LEU A 435 -9.78 13.14 4.23
C LEU A 435 -10.53 14.11 5.14
N HIS A 436 -11.86 14.10 5.10
CA HIS A 436 -12.70 14.86 6.04
C HIS A 436 -12.55 14.38 7.49
N SER A 437 -12.40 13.07 7.71
CA SER A 437 -12.12 12.54 9.06
C SER A 437 -10.73 12.97 9.56
N ALA A 438 -9.72 12.99 8.69
CA ALA A 438 -8.37 13.44 9.02
C ALA A 438 -8.37 14.94 9.35
N GLN A 439 -9.08 15.75 8.57
CA GLN A 439 -9.27 17.18 8.83
C GLN A 439 -9.93 17.42 10.19
N LYS A 440 -10.99 16.67 10.53
CA LYS A 440 -11.62 16.77 11.85
C LYS A 440 -10.65 16.48 13.01
N HIS A 441 -9.77 15.48 12.84
CA HIS A 441 -8.76 15.18 13.87
C HIS A 441 -7.74 16.32 14.02
N TRP A 442 -7.41 17.00 12.92
CA TRP A 442 -6.56 18.18 12.94
C TRP A 442 -7.22 19.35 13.67
N GLU A 443 -8.49 19.66 13.38
CA GLU A 443 -9.27 20.68 14.09
C GLU A 443 -9.33 20.41 15.60
N GLN A 444 -9.63 19.16 15.98
CA GLN A 444 -9.65 18.74 17.39
C GLN A 444 -8.28 18.87 18.06
N TYR A 445 -7.21 18.57 17.34
CA TYR A 445 -5.85 18.74 17.82
C TYR A 445 -5.52 20.22 18.06
N GLN A 446 -5.93 21.11 17.18
CA GLN A 446 -5.77 22.56 17.35
C GLN A 446 -6.53 23.05 18.58
N GLU A 447 -7.81 22.70 18.73
CA GLU A 447 -8.63 23.07 19.89
C GLU A 447 -7.99 22.63 21.21
N THR A 448 -7.51 21.39 21.27
CA THR A 448 -6.86 20.83 22.46
C THR A 448 -5.54 21.54 22.77
N THR A 449 -4.75 21.85 21.75
CA THR A 449 -3.46 22.55 21.90
C THR A 449 -3.69 23.98 22.39
N THR A 450 -4.63 24.71 21.78
CA THR A 450 -4.98 26.08 22.18
C THR A 450 -5.53 26.14 23.61
N ALA A 451 -6.43 25.22 23.97
CA ALA A 451 -6.97 25.15 25.33
C ALA A 451 -5.86 24.86 26.37
N THR A 452 -4.89 24.02 26.02
CA THR A 452 -3.75 23.71 26.90
C THR A 452 -2.83 24.93 27.07
N THR A 453 -2.50 25.62 25.97
CA THR A 453 -1.67 26.84 26.01
C THR A 453 -2.34 27.94 26.82
N GLN A 454 -3.64 28.20 26.60
CA GLN A 454 -4.39 29.19 27.38
C GLN A 454 -4.44 28.84 28.86
N LYS A 455 -4.58 27.55 29.21
CA LYS A 455 -4.52 27.09 30.60
C LYS A 455 -3.14 27.34 31.21
N ILE A 456 -2.05 27.05 30.50
CA ILE A 456 -0.68 27.31 30.97
C ILE A 456 -0.45 28.81 31.16
N GLU A 457 -0.85 29.63 30.19
CA GLU A 457 -0.74 31.09 30.27
C GLU A 457 -1.51 31.64 31.46
N SER A 458 -2.73 31.14 31.72
CA SER A 458 -3.54 31.55 32.88
C SER A 458 -2.92 31.15 34.23
N ILE A 459 -2.13 30.06 34.27
CA ILE A 459 -1.39 29.66 35.48
C ILE A 459 -0.14 30.53 35.65
N SER A 460 0.54 30.88 34.56
CA SER A 460 1.75 31.71 34.59
C SER A 460 1.46 33.19 34.86
N SER A 461 0.37 33.74 34.34
CA SER A 461 -0.01 35.15 34.57
C SER A 461 -0.39 35.43 36.03
N ASN A 462 -0.96 34.45 36.74
CA ASN A 462 -1.25 34.57 38.17
C ASN A 462 -0.01 34.59 39.09
N LYS A 463 1.22 34.45 38.55
CA LYS A 463 2.45 34.38 39.36
C LYS A 463 3.44 35.53 39.12
N TYR A 464 3.22 36.40 38.13
CA TYR A 464 4.21 37.41 37.71
C TYR A 464 3.67 38.81 37.37
N GLU A 465 2.41 39.12 37.68
CA GLU A 465 1.83 40.46 37.39
C GLU A 465 2.44 41.63 38.19
N ASP A 466 3.29 41.39 39.19
CA ASP A 466 3.92 42.47 39.98
C ASP A 466 5.29 42.98 39.47
N GLU A 467 5.91 42.38 38.43
CA GLU A 467 7.30 42.73 38.05
C GLU A 467 7.52 43.24 36.60
N ILE A 468 6.49 43.32 35.75
CA ILE A 468 6.67 43.71 34.33
C ILE A 468 5.83 44.96 33.98
N GLN A 469 6.22 46.11 34.52
CA GLN A 469 5.69 47.43 34.12
C GLN A 469 6.73 48.37 33.48
N THR A 470 7.95 47.90 33.17
CA THR A 470 9.09 48.80 32.92
C THR A 470 9.80 48.73 31.56
N LEU A 471 9.29 48.05 30.52
CA LEU A 471 10.06 47.88 29.25
C LEU A 471 9.30 48.06 27.91
N SER A 472 8.13 48.68 27.91
CA SER A 472 7.32 48.85 26.68
C SER A 472 7.57 50.18 25.95
N SER A 473 8.71 50.34 25.27
CA SER A 473 8.89 51.43 24.29
C SER A 473 9.90 51.08 23.19
N VAL A 474 9.46 50.35 22.15
CA VAL A 474 10.19 50.24 20.88
C VAL A 474 9.20 50.45 19.73
N SER A 475 9.49 51.46 18.90
CA SER A 475 8.62 51.91 17.80
C SER A 475 8.69 50.96 16.59
N PRO A 476 7.61 50.84 15.79
CA PRO A 476 7.59 49.95 14.63
C PRO A 476 8.40 50.52 13.45
N ILE A 477 9.26 49.68 12.86
CA ILE A 477 10.04 49.98 11.66
C ILE A 477 9.09 49.99 10.44
N LYS A 478 9.05 51.12 9.73
CA LYS A 478 8.34 51.26 8.44
C LYS A 478 9.11 50.55 7.34
N VAL A 479 8.53 49.48 6.79
CA VAL A 479 9.05 48.78 5.60
C VAL A 479 8.40 49.39 4.35
N GLY A 480 9.22 49.95 3.47
CA GLY A 480 8.79 50.58 2.21
C GLY A 480 8.42 49.56 1.13
N SER A 481 7.31 49.82 0.45
CA SER A 481 6.77 49.04 -0.67
C SER A 481 7.37 49.47 -2.01
N ASN A 482 8.33 48.71 -2.53
CA ASN A 482 8.71 48.76 -3.94
C ASN A 482 8.19 47.49 -4.63
N GLU A 483 7.14 47.65 -5.43
CA GLU A 483 6.61 46.63 -6.35
C GLU A 483 7.54 46.51 -7.56
N THR A 484 8.54 45.64 -7.45
CA THR A 484 9.35 45.19 -8.59
C THR A 484 8.74 43.95 -9.19
N ASN A 485 8.55 43.93 -10.52
CA ASN A 485 8.26 42.76 -11.34
C ASN A 485 8.92 41.50 -10.76
N VAL A 486 8.11 40.59 -10.22
CA VAL A 486 8.58 39.31 -9.68
C VAL A 486 9.07 38.51 -10.88
N ALA A 487 10.37 38.58 -11.15
CA ALA A 487 11.04 37.69 -12.08
C ALA A 487 10.63 36.27 -11.69
N MET A 488 10.02 35.51 -12.61
CA MET A 488 9.71 34.10 -12.40
C MET A 488 10.99 33.43 -11.89
N SER A 489 10.97 32.95 -10.66
CA SER A 489 12.16 32.43 -10.00
C SER A 489 12.62 31.20 -10.75
N SER A 490 13.76 31.30 -11.45
CA SER A 490 14.39 30.16 -12.08
C SER A 490 14.69 29.09 -11.02
N TYR A 491 14.54 27.82 -11.39
CA TYR A 491 14.98 26.70 -10.54
C TYR A 491 16.48 26.78 -10.30
N ASP A 492 16.90 26.70 -9.04
CA ASP A 492 18.32 26.58 -8.66
C ASP A 492 18.76 25.12 -8.74
N TRP A 493 19.10 24.68 -9.95
CA TRP A 493 19.46 23.28 -10.21
C TRP A 493 20.67 22.81 -9.40
N ASN A 494 21.63 23.68 -9.15
CA ASN A 494 22.82 23.36 -8.34
C ASN A 494 22.51 23.24 -6.85
N GLY A 495 21.44 23.90 -6.38
CA GLY A 495 20.89 23.69 -5.04
C GLY A 495 19.98 22.46 -4.92
N ILE A 496 19.39 22.02 -6.04
CA ILE A 496 18.49 20.86 -6.10
C ILE A 496 19.25 19.54 -6.25
N PHE A 497 20.27 19.50 -7.11
CA PHE A 497 21.01 18.28 -7.42
C PHE A 497 22.47 18.36 -6.98
N GLU A 498 23.01 17.23 -6.53
CA GLU A 498 24.44 17.09 -6.21
C GLU A 498 25.32 17.33 -7.45
N ASP A 499 24.86 16.87 -8.61
CA ASP A 499 25.46 17.15 -9.91
C ASP A 499 24.36 17.45 -10.94
N ALA A 500 24.08 18.73 -11.14
CA ALA A 500 23.08 19.19 -12.10
C ALA A 500 23.47 18.99 -13.58
N SER A 501 24.74 18.64 -13.88
CA SER A 501 25.19 18.40 -15.25
C SER A 501 24.75 17.04 -15.81
N ARG A 502 24.28 16.15 -14.94
CA ARG A 502 23.81 14.81 -15.31
C ARG A 502 22.59 14.86 -16.21
N PRO A 503 22.38 13.82 -17.05
CA PRO A 503 21.14 13.66 -17.79
C PRO A 503 19.88 13.75 -16.91
N LEU A 504 18.83 14.39 -17.41
CA LEU A 504 17.57 14.57 -16.70
C LEU A 504 16.46 13.67 -17.27
N VAL A 505 15.75 13.01 -16.37
CA VAL A 505 14.52 12.25 -16.63
C VAL A 505 13.36 12.97 -15.93
N ILE A 506 12.28 13.23 -16.67
CA ILE A 506 11.13 13.97 -16.17
C ILE A 506 9.88 13.10 -16.24
N ASP A 507 9.07 13.08 -15.19
CA ASP A 507 7.73 12.47 -15.21
C ASP A 507 6.66 13.54 -14.99
N VAL A 508 5.80 13.73 -15.98
CA VAL A 508 4.78 14.78 -16.02
C VAL A 508 3.44 14.22 -15.57
N GLY A 509 2.87 14.82 -14.53
CA GLY A 509 1.71 14.24 -13.85
C GLY A 509 2.10 13.01 -13.05
N CYS A 510 3.26 13.04 -12.38
CA CYS A 510 3.85 11.88 -11.73
C CYS A 510 3.02 11.31 -10.56
N GLY A 511 1.97 12.02 -10.11
CA GLY A 511 1.12 11.62 -9.01
C GLY A 511 1.91 11.46 -7.71
N MET A 512 2.08 10.22 -7.26
CA MET A 512 2.87 9.85 -6.07
C MET A 512 4.36 9.64 -6.36
N GLY A 513 4.76 9.55 -7.64
CA GLY A 513 6.16 9.45 -8.03
C GLY A 513 6.81 8.08 -7.86
N VAL A 514 6.05 7.00 -7.67
CA VAL A 514 6.64 5.66 -7.39
C VAL A 514 7.54 5.16 -8.52
N SER A 515 7.22 5.47 -9.76
CA SER A 515 8.05 5.13 -10.93
C SER A 515 9.43 5.76 -10.80
N LEU A 516 9.50 7.07 -10.55
CA LEU A 516 10.76 7.78 -10.34
C LEU A 516 11.51 7.32 -9.08
N LEU A 517 10.81 6.99 -7.99
CA LEU A 517 11.45 6.41 -6.80
C LEU A 517 12.18 5.12 -7.13
N GLY A 518 11.60 4.26 -7.96
CA GLY A 518 12.21 3.00 -8.36
C GLY A 518 13.38 3.22 -9.31
N LEU A 519 13.16 3.98 -10.39
CA LEU A 519 14.22 4.31 -11.36
C LEU A 519 15.43 4.98 -10.68
N ALA A 520 15.20 5.93 -9.77
CA ALA A 520 16.27 6.61 -9.04
C ALA A 520 16.95 5.75 -7.97
N SER A 521 16.31 4.66 -7.54
CA SER A 521 16.86 3.70 -6.56
C SER A 521 17.53 2.50 -7.19
N ALA A 522 17.33 2.29 -8.50
CA ALA A 522 17.93 1.20 -9.25
C ALA A 522 19.46 1.35 -9.22
N SER A 523 20.11 0.52 -8.41
CA SER A 523 21.57 0.48 -8.31
C SER A 523 22.18 -0.32 -9.46
N ASP A 524 23.41 0.02 -9.87
CA ASP A 524 24.19 -0.76 -10.85
C ASP A 524 24.46 -2.22 -10.44
N GLN A 525 24.15 -2.59 -9.19
CA GLN A 525 24.57 -3.86 -8.60
C GLN A 525 23.78 -5.08 -9.06
N SER A 526 22.60 -4.91 -9.67
CA SER A 526 21.80 -6.08 -10.05
C SER A 526 22.41 -6.88 -11.19
N GLY A 527 23.38 -6.34 -11.95
CA GLY A 527 24.08 -7.05 -13.05
C GLY A 527 23.17 -7.52 -14.19
N ILE A 528 21.85 -7.41 -14.02
CA ILE A 528 20.83 -7.76 -14.97
C ILE A 528 20.68 -6.56 -15.90
N GLU A 529 21.12 -6.73 -17.14
CA GLU A 529 21.06 -5.72 -18.20
C GLU A 529 19.64 -5.27 -18.59
N SER A 530 18.58 -5.83 -17.98
CA SER A 530 17.17 -5.56 -18.29
C SER A 530 16.69 -4.12 -18.01
N SER A 531 17.51 -3.26 -17.40
CA SER A 531 17.12 -1.88 -17.05
C SER A 531 17.42 -0.83 -18.11
N ARG A 532 17.68 -1.22 -19.36
CA ARG A 532 18.18 -0.29 -20.37
C ARG A 532 17.05 0.27 -21.24
N LEU A 533 16.68 1.53 -21.02
CA LEU A 533 15.92 2.28 -22.03
C LEU A 533 16.88 2.54 -23.21
N MET A 534 16.59 1.93 -24.36
CA MET A 534 17.38 2.09 -25.59
C MET A 534 17.29 3.54 -26.06
N LEU A 535 18.33 4.36 -25.84
CA LEU A 535 18.28 5.81 -26.04
C LEU A 535 18.93 6.32 -27.33
N GLY A 536 19.56 5.48 -28.15
CA GLY A 536 19.85 5.80 -29.55
C GLY A 536 21.19 5.30 -30.07
N GLU A 537 21.43 5.60 -31.35
CA GLU A 537 22.65 5.30 -32.11
C GLU A 537 23.80 6.23 -31.70
N ASN A 538 25.01 5.68 -31.55
CA ASN A 538 26.21 6.48 -31.27
C ASN A 538 26.57 7.38 -32.45
N ASN A 539 26.98 8.63 -32.16
CA ASN A 539 27.39 9.60 -33.19
C ASN A 539 28.70 9.23 -33.92
N ASN A 540 29.38 8.16 -33.51
CA ASN A 540 30.70 7.78 -34.03
C ASN A 540 30.62 6.91 -35.31
N GLY A 541 29.43 6.61 -35.83
CA GLY A 541 29.27 5.69 -36.96
C GLY A 541 29.62 4.24 -36.62
N ASP A 542 29.85 3.96 -35.34
CA ASP A 542 29.89 2.63 -34.76
C ASP A 542 28.45 2.37 -34.30
N ASP A 543 27.79 1.35 -34.85
CA ASP A 543 26.38 1.00 -34.60
C ASP A 543 26.09 0.55 -33.15
N GLN A 544 26.97 0.89 -32.19
CA GLN A 544 26.77 0.60 -30.78
C GLN A 544 25.69 1.50 -30.19
N ILE A 545 24.63 0.87 -29.70
CA ILE A 545 23.49 1.52 -29.06
C ILE A 545 23.92 2.05 -27.69
N GLU A 546 23.80 3.37 -27.46
CA GLU A 546 24.07 4.00 -26.16
C GLU A 546 22.88 3.69 -25.23
N PHE A 547 23.13 2.88 -24.21
CA PHE A 547 22.14 2.57 -23.18
C PHE A 547 22.16 3.61 -22.07
N LEU A 548 20.98 4.13 -21.70
CA LEU A 548 20.87 5.00 -20.54
C LEU A 548 20.95 4.17 -19.26
N LYS A 549 21.94 4.47 -18.42
CA LYS A 549 21.95 3.98 -17.04
C LYS A 549 21.15 4.93 -16.16
N TRP A 550 20.13 4.42 -15.49
CA TRP A 550 19.30 5.22 -14.58
C TRP A 550 20.11 5.80 -13.42
N SER A 551 21.11 5.04 -12.95
CA SER A 551 22.07 5.43 -11.93
C SER A 551 22.94 6.63 -12.29
N ASP A 552 22.99 7.03 -13.58
CA ASP A 552 23.70 8.20 -14.10
C ASP A 552 22.79 9.42 -14.30
N CYS A 553 21.49 9.29 -14.04
CA CYS A 553 20.50 10.36 -14.26
C CYS A 553 20.12 11.12 -12.99
N ASN A 554 19.71 12.37 -13.17
CA ASN A 554 18.82 13.09 -12.27
C ASN A 554 17.36 12.87 -12.70
N PHE A 555 16.45 13.03 -11.74
CA PHE A 555 15.03 12.77 -11.92
C PHE A 555 14.19 13.92 -11.38
N VAL A 556 13.15 14.32 -12.11
CA VAL A 556 12.15 15.28 -11.65
C VAL A 556 10.74 14.77 -11.90
N GLY A 557 9.95 14.64 -10.83
CA GLY A 557 8.50 14.44 -10.93
C GLY A 557 7.77 15.78 -10.80
N VAL A 558 6.88 16.10 -11.74
CA VAL A 558 6.07 17.32 -11.67
C VAL A 558 4.59 16.96 -11.64
N ASP A 559 3.86 17.53 -10.69
CA ASP A 559 2.42 17.37 -10.57
C ASP A 559 1.79 18.60 -9.90
N LEU A 560 0.51 18.87 -10.17
CA LEU A 560 -0.26 19.87 -9.43
C LEU A 560 -0.70 19.36 -8.05
N GLY A 561 -0.80 18.04 -7.90
CA GLY A 561 -1.19 17.33 -6.70
C GLY A 561 -0.12 17.37 -5.62
N ALA A 562 -0.13 18.43 -4.82
CA ALA A 562 0.81 18.64 -3.71
C ALA A 562 0.83 17.49 -2.68
N LEU A 563 -0.27 16.74 -2.52
CA LEU A 563 -0.31 15.56 -1.66
C LEU A 563 0.59 14.43 -2.19
N GLY A 564 0.46 14.08 -3.48
CA GLY A 564 1.27 13.04 -4.12
C GLY A 564 2.75 13.42 -4.17
N ILE A 565 3.02 14.69 -4.50
CA ILE A 565 4.37 15.27 -4.45
C ILE A 565 4.94 15.23 -3.03
N GLY A 566 4.14 15.55 -2.01
CA GLY A 566 4.53 15.46 -0.60
C GLY A 566 4.95 14.04 -0.23
N TYR A 567 4.15 13.05 -0.61
CA TYR A 567 4.46 11.63 -0.43
C TYR A 567 5.79 11.25 -1.10
N GLY A 568 5.95 11.54 -2.40
CA GLY A 568 7.15 11.21 -3.17
C GLY A 568 8.42 11.84 -2.58
N ARG A 569 8.36 13.13 -2.19
CA ARG A 569 9.45 13.83 -1.48
C ARG A 569 9.80 13.17 -0.16
N GLY A 570 8.79 12.79 0.63
CA GLY A 570 8.98 12.12 1.91
C GLY A 570 9.74 10.80 1.75
N VAL A 571 9.30 9.95 0.81
CA VAL A 571 9.95 8.67 0.52
C VAL A 571 11.37 8.89 -0.01
N ALA A 572 11.56 9.78 -0.99
CA ALA A 572 12.87 10.10 -1.55
C ALA A 572 13.87 10.55 -0.47
N HIS A 573 13.43 11.37 0.49
CA HIS A 573 14.26 11.78 1.61
C HIS A 573 14.65 10.59 2.51
N ARG A 574 13.69 9.74 2.90
CA ARG A 574 13.96 8.54 3.71
C ARG A 574 14.89 7.55 3.02
N TRP A 575 14.86 7.53 1.68
CA TRP A 575 15.69 6.68 0.83
C TRP A 575 17.03 7.33 0.45
N ASN A 576 17.30 8.53 0.94
CA ASN A 576 18.49 9.31 0.60
C ASN A 576 18.66 9.54 -0.92
N LEU A 577 17.56 9.86 -1.61
CA LEU A 577 17.56 10.15 -3.05
C LEU A 577 17.46 11.65 -3.36
N HIS A 578 17.39 12.51 -2.36
CA HIS A 578 17.07 13.93 -2.54
C HIS A 578 18.14 14.74 -3.28
N GLY A 579 19.35 14.20 -3.47
CA GLY A 579 20.43 14.79 -4.27
C GLY A 579 20.35 14.51 -5.77
N HIS A 580 19.50 13.58 -6.22
CA HIS A 580 19.32 13.20 -7.63
C HIS A 580 17.86 13.00 -8.05
N LEU A 581 16.92 13.01 -7.10
CA LEU A 581 15.48 12.94 -7.35
C LEU A 581 14.77 14.11 -6.67
N HIS A 582 14.15 14.95 -7.49
CA HIS A 582 13.34 16.08 -7.07
C HIS A 582 11.87 15.89 -7.45
N TYR A 583 10.98 16.51 -6.68
CA TYR A 583 9.57 16.61 -7.05
C TYR A 583 9.13 18.05 -6.95
N ALA A 584 8.40 18.56 -7.94
CA ALA A 584 7.90 19.92 -8.00
C ALA A 584 6.36 19.94 -7.99
N VAL A 585 5.79 20.89 -7.22
CA VAL A 585 4.38 21.24 -7.33
C VAL A 585 4.29 22.38 -8.32
N ASP A 586 4.05 22.07 -9.59
CA ASP A 586 4.08 23.06 -10.67
C ASP A 586 3.16 22.64 -11.82
N ALA A 587 2.69 23.60 -12.60
CA ALA A 587 2.04 23.31 -13.86
C ALA A 587 3.09 22.82 -14.86
N ALA A 588 2.81 21.72 -15.56
CA ALA A 588 3.79 21.12 -16.48
C ALA A 588 4.33 22.14 -17.50
N GLU A 589 3.47 22.95 -18.13
CA GLU A 589 3.93 23.94 -19.10
C GLU A 589 4.81 25.04 -18.46
N ASP A 590 4.55 25.41 -17.21
CA ASP A 590 5.32 26.45 -16.51
C ASP A 590 6.68 25.88 -16.11
N PHE A 591 6.73 24.65 -15.58
CA PHE A 591 7.95 23.93 -15.31
C PHE A 591 8.85 23.82 -16.55
N PHE A 592 8.31 23.38 -17.69
CA PHE A 592 9.09 23.22 -18.93
C PHE A 592 9.64 24.55 -19.48
N ARG A 593 9.03 25.70 -19.17
CA ARG A 593 9.60 27.00 -19.54
C ARG A 593 10.86 27.33 -18.76
N HIS A 594 11.08 26.72 -17.60
CA HIS A 594 12.30 26.93 -16.80
C HIS A 594 13.43 25.94 -17.13
N LEU A 595 13.15 24.86 -17.88
CA LEU A 595 14.13 23.82 -18.15
C LEU A 595 15.30 24.27 -19.03
N HIS A 596 15.18 25.37 -19.76
CA HIS A 596 16.28 25.95 -20.54
C HIS A 596 17.50 26.34 -19.68
N SER A 597 17.34 26.51 -18.37
CA SER A 597 18.44 26.80 -17.44
C SER A 597 19.09 25.54 -16.84
N TYR A 598 18.56 24.35 -17.11
CA TYR A 598 19.16 23.11 -16.63
C TYR A 598 20.49 22.85 -17.36
N PRO A 599 21.60 22.63 -16.64
CA PRO A 599 22.93 22.59 -17.28
C PRO A 599 23.23 21.26 -17.98
N GLY A 600 22.56 20.17 -17.58
CA GLY A 600 22.65 18.87 -18.26
C GLY A 600 21.70 18.72 -19.45
N GLU A 601 21.68 17.53 -20.04
CA GLU A 601 20.78 17.22 -21.15
C GLU A 601 19.47 16.59 -20.64
N ILE A 602 18.35 16.86 -21.31
CA ILE A 602 17.08 16.19 -21.00
C ILE A 602 16.93 14.97 -21.92
N ARG A 603 17.04 13.78 -21.32
CA ARG A 603 17.10 12.51 -22.06
C ARG A 603 15.75 11.82 -22.17
N CYS A 604 14.90 11.94 -21.16
CA CYS A 604 13.62 11.28 -21.15
C CYS A 604 12.56 12.18 -20.53
N CYS A 605 11.41 12.27 -21.19
CA CYS A 605 10.18 12.80 -20.61
C CYS A 605 9.12 11.70 -20.64
N MET A 606 8.43 11.49 -19.53
CA MET A 606 7.39 10.49 -19.38
C MET A 606 6.06 11.21 -19.12
N VAL A 607 5.00 10.74 -19.78
CA VAL A 607 3.63 11.14 -19.50
C VAL A 607 2.84 9.85 -19.30
N GLN A 608 2.63 9.51 -18.03
CA GLN A 608 2.11 8.20 -17.63
C GLN A 608 0.70 8.32 -17.05
N PHE A 609 -0.25 7.62 -17.64
CA PHE A 609 -1.64 7.51 -17.15
C PHE A 609 -2.32 8.85 -16.84
N PRO A 610 -2.25 9.85 -17.74
CA PRO A 610 -2.93 11.12 -17.49
C PRO A 610 -4.43 10.90 -17.30
N THR A 611 -5.08 11.73 -16.47
CA THR A 611 -6.52 11.64 -16.23
C THR A 611 -7.28 11.71 -17.56
N PRO A 612 -8.07 10.69 -17.94
CA PRO A 612 -8.68 10.62 -19.26
C PRO A 612 -9.77 11.68 -19.42
N PHE A 613 -9.92 12.25 -20.61
CA PHE A 613 -11.11 13.06 -20.94
C PHE A 613 -12.37 12.18 -21.05
N ARG A 614 -13.56 12.78 -21.08
CA ARG A 614 -14.81 12.06 -21.31
C ARG A 614 -14.89 11.54 -22.74
N LEU A 615 -15.16 10.23 -22.89
CA LEU A 615 -15.29 9.60 -24.21
C LEU A 615 -16.57 10.03 -24.94
N GLN A 616 -17.69 10.20 -24.22
CA GLN A 616 -18.98 10.64 -24.77
C GLN A 616 -19.51 11.82 -23.96
N THR A 617 -19.85 12.92 -24.63
CA THR A 617 -20.38 14.15 -23.99
C THR A 617 -21.87 14.09 -23.71
N ASN A 618 -22.62 13.22 -24.41
CA ASN A 618 -24.08 13.25 -24.45
C ASN A 618 -24.76 12.21 -23.54
N LYS A 619 -24.02 11.43 -22.76
CA LYS A 619 -24.58 10.51 -21.76
C LYS A 619 -24.51 11.16 -20.38
N ASP A 620 -25.66 11.41 -19.77
CA ASP A 620 -25.81 12.00 -18.42
C ASP A 620 -25.31 11.09 -17.26
N GLY A 621 -24.50 10.08 -17.55
CA GLY A 621 -24.06 9.04 -16.60
C GLY A 621 -22.54 8.90 -16.40
N GLY A 622 -21.72 9.82 -16.91
CA GLY A 622 -20.26 9.75 -16.79
C GLY A 622 -19.69 10.35 -15.50
N ASN A 623 -18.42 10.03 -15.18
CA ASN A 623 -17.70 10.72 -14.09
C ASN A 623 -17.54 12.21 -14.46
N THR A 624 -18.33 13.07 -13.81
CA THR A 624 -18.34 14.52 -14.06
C THR A 624 -17.03 15.22 -13.72
N GLN A 625 -16.12 14.54 -13.00
CA GLN A 625 -14.81 15.07 -12.65
C GLN A 625 -13.79 14.96 -13.79
N LEU A 626 -14.10 14.20 -14.85
CA LEU A 626 -13.20 14.09 -16.01
C LEU A 626 -13.29 15.33 -16.90
N PRO A 627 -12.17 15.72 -17.54
CA PRO A 627 -12.13 16.78 -18.56
C PRO A 627 -13.23 16.61 -19.61
N THR A 628 -13.87 17.71 -19.99
CA THR A 628 -15.07 17.68 -20.85
C THR A 628 -14.74 17.24 -22.27
N SER A 629 -13.53 17.51 -22.74
CA SER A 629 -13.04 17.04 -24.03
C SER A 629 -11.51 16.92 -24.01
N LYS A 630 -10.96 16.29 -25.05
CA LYS A 630 -9.52 16.24 -25.32
C LYS A 630 -8.86 17.61 -25.54
N TYR A 631 -9.65 18.67 -25.74
CA TYR A 631 -9.18 20.05 -25.93
C TYR A 631 -9.41 20.96 -24.71
N ASN A 632 -10.16 20.51 -23.71
CA ASN A 632 -10.56 21.34 -22.58
C ASN A 632 -10.40 20.57 -21.26
N GLY A 633 -9.39 20.98 -20.48
CA GLY A 633 -9.05 20.41 -19.18
C GLY A 633 -8.20 19.13 -19.24
N PHE A 634 -7.94 18.56 -20.43
CA PHE A 634 -7.00 17.46 -20.57
C PHE A 634 -5.56 17.99 -20.49
N MET A 635 -4.71 17.35 -19.69
CA MET A 635 -3.37 17.89 -19.39
C MET A 635 -2.40 17.82 -20.58
N VAL A 636 -2.56 16.86 -21.50
CA VAL A 636 -1.66 16.71 -22.64
C VAL A 636 -2.15 17.56 -23.79
N THR A 637 -1.62 18.78 -23.87
CA THR A 637 -1.92 19.77 -24.90
C THR A 637 -0.85 19.75 -26.00
N GLU A 638 -1.17 20.32 -27.16
CA GLU A 638 -0.20 20.53 -28.26
C GLU A 638 1.00 21.35 -27.75
N LYS A 639 0.72 22.45 -27.05
CA LYS A 639 1.72 23.34 -26.47
C LYS A 639 2.64 22.65 -25.47
N LEU A 640 2.10 21.78 -24.60
CA LEU A 640 2.94 21.00 -23.67
C LEU A 640 3.88 20.07 -24.45
N LEU A 641 3.38 19.38 -25.47
CA LEU A 641 4.21 18.48 -26.29
C LEU A 641 5.27 19.25 -27.09
N GLU A 642 4.97 20.45 -27.59
CA GLU A 642 5.95 21.33 -28.24
C GLU A 642 7.05 21.77 -27.26
N LEU A 643 6.69 22.12 -26.02
CA LEU A 643 7.65 22.44 -24.96
C LEU A 643 8.52 21.24 -24.59
N ILE A 644 7.94 20.04 -24.51
CA ILE A 644 8.71 18.81 -24.29
C ILE A 644 9.69 18.60 -25.45
N HIS A 645 9.21 18.70 -26.70
CA HIS A 645 10.02 18.55 -27.91
C HIS A 645 11.21 19.52 -27.93
N SER A 646 10.99 20.80 -27.61
CA SER A 646 12.04 21.82 -27.65
C SER A 646 13.11 21.66 -26.57
N ASN A 647 12.77 21.01 -25.45
CA ASN A 647 13.69 20.82 -24.32
C ASN A 647 14.39 19.45 -24.35
N LEU A 648 13.83 18.44 -25.02
CA LEU A 648 14.47 17.14 -25.18
C LEU A 648 15.71 17.23 -26.08
N HIS A 649 16.73 16.44 -25.75
CA HIS A 649 17.92 16.35 -26.58
C HIS A 649 17.57 15.88 -28.02
N PRO A 650 18.01 16.55 -29.10
CA PRO A 650 17.52 16.30 -30.46
C PRO A 650 17.69 14.87 -31.01
N LYS A 651 18.78 14.18 -30.63
CA LYS A 651 19.05 12.79 -31.05
C LYS A 651 18.65 11.75 -30.00
N ARG A 652 19.12 11.98 -28.77
CA ARG A 652 19.03 11.02 -27.65
C ARG A 652 17.75 11.16 -26.83
N GLY A 653 17.08 12.31 -26.88
CA GLY A 653 15.84 12.58 -26.16
C GLY A 653 14.70 11.65 -26.60
N LYS A 654 13.95 11.14 -25.62
CA LYS A 654 12.76 10.32 -25.84
C LYS A 654 11.57 10.84 -25.05
N LEU A 655 10.39 10.62 -25.60
CA LEU A 655 9.11 10.82 -24.94
C LEU A 655 8.40 9.48 -24.79
N LEU A 656 8.17 9.05 -23.55
CA LEU A 656 7.38 7.87 -23.22
C LEU A 656 5.94 8.29 -22.91
N LEU A 657 4.99 7.74 -23.67
CA LEU A 657 3.55 7.92 -23.44
C LEU A 657 2.94 6.59 -23.00
N GLN A 658 2.21 6.60 -21.90
CA GLN A 658 1.47 5.43 -21.42
C GLN A 658 0.04 5.80 -21.01
N SER A 659 -0.92 4.92 -21.33
CA SER A 659 -2.27 5.01 -20.79
C SER A 659 -2.95 3.63 -20.76
N ASN A 660 -3.84 3.43 -19.79
CA ASN A 660 -4.77 2.30 -19.75
C ASN A 660 -6.08 2.58 -20.52
N CYS A 661 -6.23 3.79 -21.09
CA CYS A 661 -7.35 4.16 -21.95
C CYS A 661 -6.86 4.27 -23.39
N GLU A 662 -7.29 3.35 -24.25
CA GLU A 662 -6.84 3.28 -25.66
C GLU A 662 -7.05 4.58 -26.43
N ASP A 663 -8.22 5.20 -26.27
CA ASP A 663 -8.57 6.48 -26.93
C ASP A 663 -7.66 7.63 -26.52
N VAL A 664 -7.20 7.63 -25.26
CA VAL A 664 -6.27 8.62 -24.73
C VAL A 664 -4.86 8.37 -25.24
N ALA A 665 -4.40 7.12 -25.24
CA ALA A 665 -3.09 6.75 -25.78
C ALA A 665 -2.96 7.15 -27.25
N VAL A 666 -3.92 6.75 -28.09
CA VAL A 666 -3.96 7.07 -29.52
C VAL A 666 -3.97 8.59 -29.75
N TRP A 667 -4.78 9.32 -28.98
CA TRP A 667 -4.82 10.77 -29.05
C TRP A 667 -3.46 11.41 -28.74
N MET A 668 -2.80 11.03 -27.64
CA MET A 668 -1.51 11.58 -27.26
C MET A 668 -0.43 11.32 -28.32
N ARG A 669 -0.34 10.07 -28.82
CA ARG A 669 0.59 9.70 -29.89
C ARG A 669 0.35 10.53 -31.15
N ASN A 670 -0.90 10.60 -31.61
CA ASN A 670 -1.24 11.33 -32.83
C ASN A 670 -0.97 12.82 -32.69
N LEU A 671 -1.29 13.42 -31.53
CA LEU A 671 -0.98 14.82 -31.25
C LEU A 671 0.53 15.07 -31.26
N ALA A 672 1.31 14.21 -30.59
CA ALA A 672 2.77 14.34 -30.56
C ALA A 672 3.39 14.21 -31.96
N CYS A 673 2.99 13.20 -32.73
CA CYS A 673 3.56 12.94 -34.05
C CYS A 673 3.13 13.96 -35.10
N GLN A 674 1.84 14.30 -35.16
CA GLN A 674 1.30 15.12 -36.23
C GLN A 674 1.48 16.62 -36.00
N LYS A 675 1.61 17.05 -34.73
CA LYS A 675 1.64 18.48 -34.37
C LYS A 675 2.95 18.90 -33.73
N ALA A 676 3.46 18.14 -32.76
CA ALA A 676 4.63 18.53 -31.98
C ALA A 676 5.99 18.11 -32.58
N GLY A 677 6.01 17.33 -33.68
CA GLY A 677 7.25 16.95 -34.37
C GLY A 677 7.95 15.71 -33.81
N PHE A 678 7.19 14.77 -33.25
CA PHE A 678 7.75 13.48 -32.81
C PHE A 678 7.62 12.38 -33.87
N ALA A 679 8.51 11.40 -33.84
CA ALA A 679 8.40 10.16 -34.61
C ALA A 679 8.28 8.96 -33.66
N ALA A 680 7.37 8.04 -33.95
CA ALA A 680 7.25 6.80 -33.17
C ALA A 680 8.40 5.84 -33.48
N ILE A 681 8.89 5.15 -32.45
CA ILE A 681 9.87 4.06 -32.56
C ILE A 681 9.09 2.74 -32.61
N ASN A 682 9.39 1.87 -33.57
CA ASN A 682 8.77 0.55 -33.62
C ASN A 682 9.48 -0.43 -32.67
N ASP A 683 8.72 -1.33 -32.05
CA ASP A 683 9.26 -2.37 -31.16
C ASP A 683 10.18 -3.35 -31.93
N ILE A 684 9.92 -3.54 -33.24
CA ILE A 684 10.67 -4.46 -34.13
C ILE A 684 12.01 -3.88 -34.58
N ASP A 685 12.19 -2.56 -34.53
CA ASP A 685 13.46 -1.92 -34.93
C ASP A 685 14.57 -2.11 -33.86
N ILE A 686 14.32 -2.97 -32.86
CA ILE A 686 15.26 -3.34 -31.81
C ILE A 686 15.92 -4.65 -32.28
N ASP A 687 17.09 -4.50 -32.89
CA ASP A 687 17.80 -5.49 -33.71
C ASP A 687 17.83 -6.90 -33.12
N ASP A 688 17.50 -7.89 -33.95
CA ASP A 688 17.47 -9.33 -33.64
C ASP A 688 18.86 -9.91 -33.25
N ASN A 689 19.94 -9.13 -33.35
CA ASN A 689 21.30 -9.60 -33.10
C ASN A 689 21.70 -9.64 -31.61
N ASP A 690 20.93 -9.04 -30.70
CA ASP A 690 21.10 -9.15 -29.23
C ASP A 690 20.18 -10.21 -28.60
N ILE A 691 19.57 -11.08 -29.43
CA ILE A 691 18.55 -12.07 -29.02
C ILE A 691 19.07 -13.17 -28.09
N ASP A 692 20.38 -13.42 -28.00
CA ASP A 692 20.90 -14.49 -27.13
C ASP A 692 20.60 -14.26 -25.63
N VAL A 693 20.30 -13.02 -25.21
CA VAL A 693 19.87 -12.71 -23.84
C VAL A 693 18.34 -12.70 -23.68
N VAL A 694 17.59 -12.39 -24.73
CA VAL A 694 16.11 -12.27 -24.69
C VAL A 694 15.43 -13.62 -24.92
N SER A 695 16.05 -14.52 -25.71
CA SER A 695 15.52 -15.85 -26.05
C SER A 695 15.26 -16.75 -24.84
N SER A 696 15.94 -16.57 -23.70
CA SER A 696 15.71 -17.41 -22.52
C SER A 696 14.46 -17.04 -21.72
N TYR A 697 13.85 -15.87 -21.96
CA TYR A 697 12.64 -15.41 -21.28
C TYR A 697 11.35 -15.72 -22.06
N THR A 698 11.41 -15.76 -23.40
CA THR A 698 10.23 -15.86 -24.26
C THR A 698 9.59 -17.25 -24.34
N ASP A 699 10.35 -18.32 -24.09
CA ASP A 699 9.85 -19.69 -24.16
C ASP A 699 8.94 -20.10 -22.98
N LYS A 700 8.84 -19.29 -21.92
CA LYS A 700 7.97 -19.58 -20.76
C LYS A 700 6.83 -18.59 -20.53
N GLU A 701 6.87 -17.39 -21.12
CA GLU A 701 5.80 -16.38 -20.94
C GLU A 701 4.83 -16.27 -22.13
N SER A 702 5.20 -16.75 -23.32
CA SER A 702 4.34 -16.63 -24.51
C SER A 702 3.02 -17.42 -24.40
N ASP A 703 3.00 -18.53 -23.65
CA ASP A 703 1.78 -19.29 -23.37
C ASP A 703 0.88 -18.67 -22.28
N PHE A 704 1.39 -17.76 -21.44
CA PHE A 704 0.61 -17.16 -20.35
C PHE A 704 -0.08 -15.86 -20.75
N VAL A 705 0.45 -15.10 -21.71
CA VAL A 705 -0.12 -13.79 -22.12
C VAL A 705 -1.21 -13.94 -23.19
N SER A 706 -1.33 -15.09 -23.86
CA SER A 706 -2.43 -15.34 -24.80
C SER A 706 -3.78 -15.66 -24.12
N SER A 707 -3.81 -15.80 -22.79
CA SER A 707 -5.06 -16.00 -22.05
C SER A 707 -5.83 -14.68 -21.96
N GLN A 708 -6.72 -14.44 -22.94
CA GLN A 708 -7.83 -13.49 -22.95
C GLN A 708 -7.65 -12.22 -22.09
N GLN A 709 -6.81 -11.29 -22.54
CA GLN A 709 -6.84 -9.92 -22.01
C GLN A 709 -8.28 -9.39 -22.09
N ARG A 710 -8.78 -8.85 -20.97
CA ARG A 710 -10.12 -8.29 -20.90
C ARG A 710 -10.12 -6.93 -21.56
N ILE A 711 -10.80 -6.82 -22.70
CA ILE A 711 -11.01 -5.54 -23.39
C ILE A 711 -11.93 -4.66 -22.50
N PRO A 712 -11.47 -3.47 -22.05
CA PRO A 712 -12.32 -2.58 -21.27
C PRO A 712 -13.53 -2.07 -22.07
N GLN A 713 -14.68 -1.85 -21.42
CA GLN A 713 -15.88 -1.33 -22.10
C GLN A 713 -15.62 0.00 -22.82
N ARG A 714 -14.78 0.87 -22.24
CA ARG A 714 -14.37 2.14 -22.85
C ARG A 714 -13.69 1.93 -24.21
N THR A 715 -12.82 0.92 -24.33
CA THR A 715 -12.19 0.54 -25.59
C THR A 715 -13.25 0.08 -26.59
N VAL A 716 -14.18 -0.80 -26.18
CA VAL A 716 -15.26 -1.27 -27.06
C VAL A 716 -16.08 -0.09 -27.59
N ASP A 717 -16.43 0.86 -26.72
CA ASP A 717 -17.18 2.04 -27.10
C ASP A 717 -16.37 2.95 -28.05
N TYR A 718 -15.07 3.11 -27.82
CA TYR A 718 -14.19 3.89 -28.70
C TYR A 718 -14.08 3.30 -30.10
N VAL A 719 -13.88 1.98 -30.20
CA VAL A 719 -13.82 1.26 -31.47
C VAL A 719 -15.17 1.31 -32.19
N ALA A 720 -16.27 1.17 -31.47
CA ALA A 720 -17.62 1.29 -32.03
C ALA A 720 -17.89 2.69 -32.62
N MET A 721 -17.21 3.72 -32.14
CA MET A 721 -17.26 5.08 -32.70
C MET A 721 -16.28 5.31 -33.87
N GLY A 722 -15.61 4.26 -34.35
CA GLY A 722 -14.61 4.34 -35.42
C GLY A 722 -13.24 4.81 -34.93
N GLY A 723 -12.92 4.63 -33.65
CA GLY A 723 -11.61 4.90 -33.08
C GLY A 723 -10.51 4.03 -33.69
N GLU A 724 -9.32 4.61 -33.87
CA GLU A 724 -8.11 3.90 -34.27
C GLU A 724 -7.63 3.01 -33.12
N ARG A 725 -7.08 1.83 -33.41
CA ARG A 725 -6.56 0.91 -32.39
C ARG A 725 -5.12 1.27 -32.01
N ALA A 726 -4.76 1.09 -30.75
CA ALA A 726 -3.39 1.19 -30.27
C ALA A 726 -2.62 -0.13 -30.52
N GLU A 727 -2.53 -0.53 -31.78
CA GLU A 727 -1.89 -1.76 -32.23
C GLU A 727 -0.98 -1.51 -33.45
N GLY A 728 -0.04 -2.42 -33.72
CA GLY A 728 0.90 -2.33 -34.84
C GLY A 728 2.12 -1.45 -34.58
N GLY A 729 2.73 -0.94 -35.66
CA GLY A 729 3.97 -0.17 -35.61
C GLY A 729 3.86 1.07 -34.72
N GLY A 730 4.87 1.27 -33.86
CA GLY A 730 4.95 2.36 -32.89
C GLY A 730 4.30 2.08 -31.53
N TRP A 731 3.70 0.91 -31.32
CA TRP A 731 3.13 0.49 -30.03
C TRP A 731 3.93 -0.66 -29.43
N PHE A 732 4.26 -0.55 -28.15
CA PHE A 732 5.02 -1.57 -27.41
C PHE A 732 4.07 -2.48 -26.64
N GLN A 733 4.21 -3.79 -26.84
CA GLN A 733 3.41 -4.79 -26.11
C GLN A 733 4.03 -5.15 -24.76
N ARG A 734 5.36 -5.07 -24.67
CA ARG A 734 6.13 -5.30 -23.46
C ARG A 734 6.25 -4.05 -22.59
N GLU A 735 6.68 -4.25 -21.35
CA GLU A 735 7.06 -3.16 -20.45
C GLU A 735 8.31 -2.47 -21.01
N ILE A 736 8.28 -1.13 -20.99
CA ILE A 736 9.39 -0.29 -21.47
C ILE A 736 10.34 0.08 -20.32
N LEU A 737 9.77 0.30 -19.13
CA LEU A 737 10.52 0.62 -17.93
C LEU A 737 10.92 -0.67 -17.20
N HIS A 738 11.96 -0.57 -16.37
CA HIS A 738 12.28 -1.61 -15.40
C HIS A 738 11.08 -1.88 -14.48
N SER A 739 10.96 -3.08 -13.90
CA SER A 739 9.86 -3.41 -12.97
C SER A 739 9.81 -2.48 -11.76
N GLU A 740 10.94 -1.96 -11.29
CA GLU A 740 10.98 -0.92 -10.26
C GLU A 740 10.50 0.44 -10.80
N GLY A 741 10.60 0.68 -12.10
CA GLY A 741 9.99 1.85 -12.74
C GLY A 741 8.49 1.72 -12.98
N ALA A 742 7.86 0.59 -12.65
CA ALA A 742 6.44 0.38 -12.87
C ALA A 742 5.59 1.35 -12.03
N THR A 743 4.56 1.91 -12.67
CA THR A 743 3.59 2.74 -11.96
C THR A 743 2.57 1.88 -11.19
N GLU A 744 1.85 2.49 -10.23
CA GLU A 744 0.76 1.79 -9.54
C GLU A 744 -0.35 1.37 -10.50
N THR A 745 -0.56 2.13 -11.58
CA THR A 745 -1.57 1.85 -12.59
C THR A 745 -1.16 0.70 -13.50
N GLU A 746 0.12 0.56 -13.86
CA GLU A 746 0.61 -0.60 -14.62
C GLU A 746 0.37 -1.89 -13.86
N VAL A 747 0.78 -1.95 -12.60
CA VAL A 747 0.54 -3.12 -11.73
C VAL A 747 -0.95 -3.42 -11.61
N ALA A 748 -1.78 -2.40 -11.40
CA ALA A 748 -3.23 -2.60 -11.34
C ALA A 748 -3.78 -3.15 -12.66
N CYS A 749 -3.26 -2.73 -13.81
CA CYS A 749 -3.68 -3.24 -15.12
C CYS A 749 -3.23 -4.69 -15.32
N ALA A 750 -1.99 -5.02 -14.97
CA ALA A 750 -1.45 -6.37 -15.03
C ALA A 750 -2.29 -7.35 -14.19
N ILE A 751 -2.58 -7.00 -12.93
CA ILE A 751 -3.40 -7.83 -12.02
C ILE A 751 -4.83 -8.00 -12.54
N ASN A 752 -5.41 -6.98 -13.20
CA ASN A 752 -6.77 -7.04 -13.72
C ASN A 752 -6.86 -7.66 -15.12
N GLY A 753 -5.73 -8.02 -15.75
CA GLY A 753 -5.69 -8.51 -17.12
C GLY A 753 -6.18 -7.48 -18.14
N THR A 754 -5.95 -6.19 -17.90
CA THR A 754 -6.30 -5.10 -18.83
C THR A 754 -5.05 -4.54 -19.50
N PRO A 755 -5.14 -4.15 -20.79
CA PRO A 755 -3.97 -3.67 -21.52
C PRO A 755 -3.47 -2.31 -21.03
N VAL A 756 -2.17 -2.10 -21.16
CA VAL A 756 -1.53 -0.78 -21.07
C VAL A 756 -0.98 -0.46 -22.46
N HIS A 757 -1.39 0.68 -23.00
CA HIS A 757 -0.97 1.13 -24.32
C HIS A 757 0.26 2.03 -24.17
N ARG A 758 1.38 1.59 -24.75
CA ARG A 758 2.70 2.22 -24.58
C ARG A 758 3.25 2.65 -25.92
N CYS A 759 3.76 3.87 -25.99
CA CYS A 759 4.40 4.40 -27.19
C CYS A 759 5.68 5.15 -26.79
N LEU A 760 6.80 4.81 -27.43
CA LEU A 760 8.06 5.51 -27.29
C LEU A 760 8.31 6.37 -28.54
N LEU A 761 8.59 7.64 -28.32
CA LEU A 761 8.75 8.64 -29.36
C LEU A 761 10.16 9.24 -29.32
N LYS A 762 10.71 9.56 -30.50
CA LYS A 762 11.93 10.35 -30.68
C LYS A 762 11.62 11.71 -31.28
N VAL A 763 12.48 12.69 -31.00
CA VAL A 763 12.44 14.02 -31.64
C VAL A 763 12.68 13.84 -33.14
N GLN A 764 11.81 14.41 -33.98
CA GLN A 764 11.99 14.42 -35.44
C GLN A 764 12.56 15.78 -35.84
N ASN A 765 13.81 15.78 -36.30
CA ASN A 765 14.40 16.99 -36.89
C ASN A 765 13.59 17.36 -38.14
N LYS A 766 13.03 18.57 -38.15
CA LYS A 766 12.29 19.11 -39.29
C LYS A 766 13.20 19.43 -40.47
#